data_AF-A0A975HCM2-F1
#
_entry.id   AF-A0A975HCM2-F1
#
_cell.length_a   1.000
_cell.length_b   1.000
_cell.length_c   1.000
_cell.angle_alpha   90.00
_cell.angle_beta   90.00
_cell.angle_gamma   90.00
#
_symmetry.space_group_name_H-M   'P 1'
#
loop_
_entity.id
_entity.type
_entity.pdbx_description
1 polymer ?
#
loop_
_entity_poly.entity_id
_entity_poly.type
_entity_poly.pdbx_seq_one_letter_code
_entity_poly.pdbx_strand_id
1 'polypeptide(L)'
;MPTQTDLNQLSAIASRLREMREILGWTPEDMAEKTEVTPEEYLLYEAGKTDMPFTFIYKSAQAFNMELTELLEGQNAFLSTYTVTRRGKGETTAREEGIAISNLAPKFRDKIAEPYWVRYEYSEKQQNEPIHLVSHRGQEFDLVLQGSLKVQVGDHTEVLHEGDSIYYNSSLPHGMIAVDGKDCVFLAMILPGEEPAPVEEETAAPAAVREDETKLVASKFIDAVEDERGRLQKISFPNAETFNFGFDIVDGIARKYPDKLAMLYVDKHHEERRFTFKDIKDASNQCANYFTSLGIKRGDRVMLVLKRHYQFWFCMVALHKLGAIAIPATNQLKEHDFEYRFNAAGVKALVCTADGDTAEIAERAAAKCPSVRTLIMVNGSREGWHDLNAEYPLFTRRYHRPEDASCGNDPALMFFTSGTTGNPKMAQHKHTYALGHYVTAKYWHCCERDGLHLTISDTGWGKSLWGKLYGQWLCEGAVFVYDFDKFDAADILPMFKKYNITTFCAPPTMLRMFIKVDLANYDLSSIHHMTTAGEALNPEVYRQFEKATGLKIMEGFGQTETTLTIGNLYGTTPKIGSMGKANPQYDVDIVDPDGNPVANGEVGEIVIHTDKNVPCGLYREYYLDEEKTKEAWHDGLYHTGDTAWRDEDGYFWYVSRIDDVIKSSGYRIGPFEIESVIMELPYVLECGVSAEPDDIRGQIVKASIVLVKGTEGTEELKKEIQNYVKEHTAPYKYPRKIVFRDELPKTISGKIQRNLL
;
A
#
# COMPACT_ATOMS: atom_id res chain seq x y z
N MET A 1 -22.41 -58.42 -10.19
CA MET A 1 -22.69 -57.69 -11.44
C MET A 1 -22.54 -56.22 -11.14
N PRO A 2 -21.73 -55.46 -11.90
CA PRO A 2 -21.53 -54.04 -11.67
C PRO A 2 -22.86 -53.27 -11.77
N THR A 3 -23.02 -52.20 -10.99
CA THR A 3 -24.24 -51.38 -10.98
C THR A 3 -24.37 -50.55 -12.26
N GLN A 4 -25.57 -50.03 -12.56
CA GLN A 4 -25.82 -49.21 -13.76
C GLN A 4 -24.96 -47.94 -13.80
N THR A 5 -24.51 -47.47 -12.63
CA THR A 5 -23.59 -46.34 -12.45
C THR A 5 -22.14 -46.72 -12.77
N ASP A 6 -21.72 -47.94 -12.41
CA ASP A 6 -20.35 -48.45 -12.69
C ASP A 6 -20.14 -48.69 -14.20
N LEU A 7 -21.18 -49.16 -14.90
CA LEU A 7 -21.16 -49.32 -16.36
C LEU A 7 -21.01 -47.99 -17.10
N ASN A 8 -21.57 -46.89 -16.56
CA ASN A 8 -21.42 -45.56 -17.14
C ASN A 8 -20.00 -44.99 -16.99
N GLN A 9 -19.31 -45.27 -15.88
CA GLN A 9 -17.92 -44.83 -15.69
C GLN A 9 -16.92 -45.61 -16.56
N LEU A 10 -17.06 -46.94 -16.64
CA LEU A 10 -16.22 -47.78 -17.51
C LEU A 10 -16.37 -47.43 -18.98
N SER A 11 -17.60 -47.16 -19.44
CA SER A 11 -17.86 -46.73 -20.82
C SER A 11 -17.25 -45.35 -21.12
N ALA A 12 -17.20 -44.45 -20.14
CA ALA A 12 -16.60 -43.12 -20.32
C ALA A 12 -15.07 -43.22 -20.44
N ILE A 13 -14.42 -44.03 -19.61
CA ILE A 13 -12.98 -44.28 -19.68
C ILE A 13 -12.61 -44.98 -20.99
N ALA A 14 -13.38 -45.99 -21.40
CA ALA A 14 -13.19 -46.69 -22.66
C ALA A 14 -13.35 -45.78 -23.89
N SER A 15 -14.30 -44.84 -23.86
CA SER A 15 -14.46 -43.84 -24.92
C SER A 15 -13.25 -42.92 -25.02
N ARG A 16 -12.71 -42.47 -23.89
CA ARG A 16 -11.50 -41.61 -23.87
C ARG A 16 -10.26 -42.36 -24.35
N LEU A 17 -10.11 -43.63 -23.98
CA LEU A 17 -9.05 -44.52 -24.49
C LEU A 17 -9.11 -44.61 -26.02
N ARG A 18 -10.30 -44.88 -26.57
CA ARG A 18 -10.51 -44.97 -28.01
C ARG A 18 -10.22 -43.66 -28.72
N GLU A 19 -10.76 -42.57 -28.19
CA GLU A 19 -10.61 -41.23 -28.77
C GLU A 19 -9.14 -40.81 -28.81
N MET A 20 -8.40 -41.00 -27.71
CA MET A 20 -6.96 -40.68 -27.67
C MET A 20 -6.15 -41.56 -28.61
N ARG A 21 -6.48 -42.86 -28.71
CA ARG A 21 -5.83 -43.75 -29.68
C ARG A 21 -6.07 -43.29 -31.12
N GLU A 22 -7.31 -42.91 -31.46
CA GLU A 22 -7.69 -42.44 -32.79
C GLU A 22 -7.03 -41.10 -33.13
N ILE A 23 -6.97 -40.16 -32.19
CA ILE A 23 -6.28 -38.86 -32.35
C ILE A 23 -4.79 -39.08 -32.67
N LEU A 24 -4.14 -40.02 -31.97
CA LEU A 24 -2.72 -40.32 -32.17
C LEU A 24 -2.46 -41.24 -33.38
N GLY A 25 -3.50 -41.66 -34.11
CA GLY A 25 -3.39 -42.51 -35.28
C GLY A 25 -2.90 -43.93 -34.96
N TRP A 26 -3.04 -44.40 -33.72
CA TRP A 26 -2.54 -45.71 -33.29
C TRP A 26 -3.56 -46.82 -33.56
N THR A 27 -3.05 -47.98 -33.97
CA THR A 27 -3.85 -49.19 -34.07
C THR A 27 -4.10 -49.81 -32.68
N PRO A 28 -5.15 -50.62 -32.51
CA PRO A 28 -5.33 -51.40 -31.27
C PRO A 28 -4.09 -52.24 -30.92
N GLU A 29 -3.36 -52.72 -31.91
CA GLU A 29 -2.11 -53.48 -31.75
C GLU A 29 -0.98 -52.62 -31.16
N ASP A 30 -0.82 -51.38 -31.63
CA ASP A 30 0.17 -50.44 -31.08
C ASP A 30 -0.09 -50.14 -29.59
N MET A 31 -1.37 -50.00 -29.23
CA MET A 31 -1.76 -49.76 -27.84
C MET A 31 -1.64 -51.01 -26.97
N ALA A 32 -1.93 -52.19 -27.51
CA ALA A 32 -1.72 -53.45 -26.81
C ALA A 32 -0.24 -53.64 -26.46
N GLU A 33 0.68 -53.33 -27.39
CA GLU A 33 2.12 -53.35 -27.14
C GLU A 33 2.53 -52.34 -26.05
N LYS A 34 2.09 -51.09 -26.16
CA LYS A 34 2.40 -50.02 -25.18
C LYS A 34 1.85 -50.26 -23.78
N THR A 35 0.77 -51.03 -23.66
CA THR A 35 0.14 -51.36 -22.38
C THR A 35 0.52 -52.75 -21.86
N GLU A 36 1.32 -53.50 -22.63
CA GLU A 36 1.77 -54.86 -22.35
C GLU A 36 0.61 -55.84 -22.11
N VAL A 37 -0.46 -55.73 -22.91
CA VAL A 37 -1.59 -56.68 -22.94
C VAL A 37 -1.72 -57.27 -24.34
N THR A 38 -2.47 -58.35 -24.51
CA THR A 38 -2.75 -58.88 -25.85
C THR A 38 -3.72 -57.96 -26.63
N PRO A 39 -3.67 -57.92 -27.98
CA PRO A 39 -4.63 -57.14 -28.77
C PRO A 39 -6.10 -57.48 -28.46
N GLU A 40 -6.37 -58.75 -28.14
CA GLU A 40 -7.69 -59.24 -27.76
C GLU A 40 -8.14 -58.68 -26.41
N GLU A 41 -7.24 -58.59 -25.43
CA GLU A 41 -7.49 -57.95 -24.13
C GLU A 41 -7.66 -56.44 -24.26
N TYR A 42 -6.84 -55.78 -25.08
CA TYR A 42 -6.96 -54.34 -25.34
C TYR A 42 -8.34 -53.99 -25.92
N LEU A 43 -8.80 -54.74 -26.93
CA LEU A 43 -10.12 -54.53 -27.54
C LEU A 43 -11.28 -54.76 -26.56
N LEU A 44 -11.11 -55.66 -25.58
CA LEU A 44 -12.10 -55.85 -24.51
C LEU A 44 -12.16 -54.66 -23.55
N TYR A 45 -10.99 -54.10 -23.19
CA TYR A 45 -10.91 -52.90 -22.36
C TYR A 45 -11.47 -51.66 -23.10
N GLU A 46 -11.07 -51.43 -24.35
CA GLU A 46 -11.58 -50.31 -25.15
C GLU A 46 -13.08 -50.44 -25.49
N ALA A 47 -13.64 -51.65 -25.43
CA ALA A 47 -15.09 -51.84 -25.54
C ALA A 47 -15.86 -51.45 -24.26
N GLY A 48 -15.17 -51.22 -23.13
CA GLY A 48 -15.79 -50.92 -21.84
C GLY A 48 -16.63 -52.08 -21.28
N LYS A 49 -16.36 -53.32 -21.73
CA LYS A 49 -17.16 -54.52 -21.41
C LYS A 49 -16.61 -55.33 -20.24
N THR A 50 -15.42 -55.01 -19.77
CA THR A 50 -14.76 -55.67 -18.65
C THR A 50 -13.99 -54.64 -17.82
N ASP A 51 -13.72 -54.97 -16.56
CA ASP A 51 -12.98 -54.08 -15.67
C ASP A 51 -11.54 -53.95 -16.13
N MET A 52 -11.04 -52.72 -16.12
CA MET A 52 -9.67 -52.40 -16.54
C MET A 52 -8.74 -52.46 -15.33
N PRO A 53 -7.69 -53.29 -15.34
CA PRO A 53 -6.69 -53.28 -14.28
C PRO A 53 -6.03 -51.91 -14.15
N PHE A 54 -5.74 -51.48 -12.93
CA PHE A 54 -5.05 -50.20 -12.68
C PHE A 54 -3.74 -50.08 -13.48
N THR A 55 -2.99 -51.17 -13.62
CA THR A 55 -1.76 -51.23 -14.41
C THR A 55 -1.98 -50.94 -15.89
N PHE A 56 -3.10 -51.39 -16.46
CA PHE A 56 -3.49 -51.09 -17.84
C PHE A 56 -3.84 -49.61 -18.00
N ILE A 57 -4.64 -49.06 -17.08
CA ILE A 57 -5.04 -47.65 -17.11
C ILE A 57 -3.81 -46.74 -16.93
N TYR A 58 -2.91 -47.09 -16.00
CA TYR A 58 -1.67 -46.35 -15.76
C TYR A 58 -0.75 -46.35 -16.97
N LYS A 59 -0.52 -47.52 -17.59
CA LYS A 59 0.28 -47.61 -18.81
C LYS A 59 -0.37 -46.91 -20.00
N SER A 60 -1.69 -46.91 -20.08
CA SER A 60 -2.42 -46.16 -21.11
C SER A 60 -2.23 -44.66 -20.93
N ALA A 61 -2.33 -44.15 -19.70
CA ALA A 61 -2.06 -42.75 -19.37
C ALA A 61 -0.61 -42.36 -19.70
N GLN A 62 0.36 -43.22 -19.36
CA GLN A 62 1.76 -43.01 -19.74
C GLN A 62 1.97 -43.02 -21.26
N ALA A 63 1.32 -43.94 -21.98
CA ALA A 63 1.40 -44.01 -23.44
C ALA A 63 0.89 -42.72 -24.09
N PHE A 64 -0.21 -42.16 -23.59
CA PHE A 64 -0.78 -40.92 -24.09
C PHE A 64 -0.10 -39.66 -23.55
N ASN A 65 0.88 -39.79 -22.65
CA ASN A 65 1.48 -38.68 -21.91
C ASN A 65 0.42 -37.82 -21.19
N MET A 66 -0.53 -38.49 -20.53
CA MET A 66 -1.64 -37.91 -19.77
C MET A 66 -1.50 -38.25 -18.28
N GLU A 67 -2.06 -37.39 -17.42
CA GLU A 67 -2.21 -37.71 -16.00
C GLU A 67 -3.27 -38.81 -15.81
N LEU A 68 -3.07 -39.68 -14.81
CA LEU A 68 -3.98 -40.81 -14.58
C LEU A 68 -5.42 -40.35 -14.27
N THR A 69 -5.55 -39.23 -13.55
CA THR A 69 -6.83 -38.60 -13.22
C THR A 69 -7.55 -38.07 -14.47
N GLU A 70 -6.82 -37.68 -15.52
CA GLU A 70 -7.40 -37.21 -16.78
C GLU A 70 -8.13 -38.35 -17.52
N LEU A 71 -7.49 -39.52 -17.58
CA LEU A 71 -8.06 -40.70 -18.22
C LEU A 71 -9.29 -41.23 -17.45
N LEU A 72 -9.21 -41.21 -16.12
CA LEU A 72 -10.25 -41.73 -15.22
C LEU A 72 -11.45 -40.79 -15.09
N GLU A 73 -11.22 -39.51 -14.82
CA GLU A 73 -12.27 -38.58 -14.38
C GLU A 73 -12.64 -37.56 -15.48
N GLY A 74 -11.79 -37.38 -16.49
CA GLY A 74 -12.03 -36.45 -17.60
C GLY A 74 -11.96 -34.98 -17.20
N GLN A 75 -11.30 -34.65 -16.08
CA GLN A 75 -11.17 -33.29 -15.57
C GLN A 75 -9.72 -32.96 -15.19
N ASN A 76 -8.99 -32.24 -16.06
CA ASN A 76 -8.11 -31.12 -15.67
C ASN A 76 -7.62 -30.26 -16.86
N ALA A 77 -7.00 -29.11 -16.56
CA ALA A 77 -6.81 -27.93 -17.43
C ALA A 77 -5.86 -28.05 -18.65
N PHE A 78 -5.23 -29.20 -18.92
CA PHE A 78 -4.19 -29.31 -19.94
C PHE A 78 -4.57 -30.24 -21.09
N LEU A 79 -4.63 -29.69 -22.30
CA LEU A 79 -4.79 -30.43 -23.56
C LEU A 79 -3.41 -30.76 -24.14
N SER A 80 -3.11 -32.03 -24.40
CA SER A 80 -1.84 -32.47 -24.97
C SER A 80 -1.77 -32.27 -26.49
N THR A 81 -2.89 -32.42 -27.20
CA THR A 81 -3.00 -32.28 -28.67
C THR A 81 -4.24 -31.49 -29.09
N TYR A 82 -5.24 -32.11 -29.73
CA TYR A 82 -6.46 -31.44 -30.20
C TYR A 82 -7.71 -32.33 -30.07
N THR A 83 -8.89 -31.73 -30.18
CA THR A 83 -10.20 -32.40 -30.21
C THR A 83 -11.08 -31.71 -31.23
N VAL A 84 -11.79 -32.48 -32.07
CA VAL A 84 -12.74 -31.96 -33.07
C VAL A 84 -14.16 -32.38 -32.71
N THR A 85 -15.05 -31.41 -32.54
CA THR A 85 -16.48 -31.64 -32.34
C THR A 85 -17.21 -31.32 -33.63
N ARG A 86 -17.78 -32.35 -34.27
CA ARG A 86 -18.56 -32.18 -35.50
C ARG A 86 -19.96 -31.62 -35.22
N ARG A 87 -20.54 -30.91 -36.18
CA ARG A 87 -21.90 -30.35 -36.09
C ARG A 87 -22.92 -31.38 -35.58
N GLY A 88 -23.61 -31.03 -34.50
CA GLY A 88 -24.63 -31.89 -33.88
C GLY A 88 -24.08 -33.07 -33.07
N LYS A 89 -22.76 -33.14 -32.84
CA LYS A 89 -22.09 -34.18 -32.03
C LYS A 89 -21.57 -33.67 -30.68
N GLY A 90 -21.96 -32.47 -30.26
CA GLY A 90 -21.63 -31.96 -28.92
C GLY A 90 -22.26 -32.78 -27.80
N GLU A 91 -21.65 -32.74 -26.62
CA GLU A 91 -22.16 -33.44 -25.43
C GLU A 91 -23.50 -32.82 -25.02
N THR A 92 -24.58 -33.61 -25.00
CA THR A 92 -25.91 -33.09 -24.66
C THR A 92 -25.99 -32.80 -23.16
N THR A 93 -26.09 -31.52 -22.78
CA THR A 93 -26.16 -31.10 -21.37
C THR A 93 -27.58 -30.90 -20.87
N ALA A 94 -28.55 -30.70 -21.78
CA ALA A 94 -29.98 -30.65 -21.46
C ALA A 94 -30.83 -30.93 -22.71
N ARG A 95 -31.99 -31.58 -22.54
CA ARG A 95 -32.92 -31.89 -23.63
C ARG A 95 -34.37 -31.73 -23.17
N GLU A 96 -35.11 -30.84 -23.83
CA GLU A 96 -36.54 -30.58 -23.64
C GLU A 96 -37.27 -30.58 -24.99
N GLU A 97 -38.61 -30.52 -24.98
CA GLU A 97 -39.40 -30.53 -26.22
C GLU A 97 -39.12 -29.26 -27.04
N GLY A 98 -38.46 -29.42 -28.19
CA GLY A 98 -38.05 -28.31 -29.07
C GLY A 98 -36.69 -27.66 -28.73
N ILE A 99 -36.04 -28.04 -27.62
CA ILE A 99 -34.75 -27.46 -27.20
C ILE A 99 -33.73 -28.58 -26.94
N ALA A 100 -32.60 -28.52 -27.63
CA ALA A 100 -31.43 -29.37 -27.37
C ALA A 100 -30.20 -28.49 -27.13
N ILE A 101 -29.63 -28.56 -25.93
CA ILE A 101 -28.41 -27.84 -25.57
C ILE A 101 -27.26 -28.84 -25.59
N SER A 102 -26.24 -28.55 -26.41
CA SER A 102 -25.05 -29.38 -26.53
C SER A 102 -23.81 -28.54 -26.26
N ASN A 103 -22.91 -29.08 -25.45
CA ASN A 103 -21.61 -28.48 -25.17
C ASN A 103 -20.64 -28.89 -26.28
N LEU A 104 -20.19 -27.90 -27.05
CA LEU A 104 -19.25 -28.10 -28.16
C LEU A 104 -17.77 -28.12 -27.69
N ALA A 105 -17.52 -27.68 -26.45
CA ALA A 105 -16.20 -27.64 -25.84
C ALA A 105 -16.24 -27.94 -24.32
N PRO A 106 -16.55 -29.18 -23.90
CA PRO A 106 -16.62 -29.53 -22.48
C PRO A 106 -15.36 -29.19 -21.67
N LYS A 107 -14.19 -29.33 -22.32
CA LYS A 107 -12.87 -29.02 -21.74
C LYS A 107 -12.56 -27.52 -21.59
N PHE A 108 -13.45 -26.64 -22.06
CA PHE A 108 -13.34 -25.18 -21.95
C PHE A 108 -14.04 -24.61 -20.70
N ARG A 109 -14.79 -25.43 -19.94
CA ARG A 109 -15.54 -24.99 -18.75
C ARG A 109 -14.61 -24.36 -17.71
N ASP A 110 -15.05 -23.24 -17.12
CA ASP A 110 -14.37 -22.47 -16.07
C ASP A 110 -12.99 -21.88 -16.45
N LYS A 111 -12.69 -21.76 -17.75
CA LYS A 111 -11.46 -21.15 -18.26
C LYS A 111 -11.67 -19.71 -18.73
N ILE A 112 -10.70 -18.83 -18.43
CA ILE A 112 -10.65 -17.46 -18.95
C ILE A 112 -10.04 -17.50 -20.35
N ALA A 113 -10.74 -16.93 -21.34
CA ALA A 113 -10.30 -16.88 -22.73
C ALA A 113 -10.60 -15.52 -23.36
N GLU A 114 -9.79 -15.16 -24.35
CA GLU A 114 -10.03 -13.98 -25.19
C GLU A 114 -10.75 -14.38 -26.48
N PRO A 115 -11.98 -13.90 -26.74
CA PRO A 115 -12.70 -14.19 -27.96
C PRO A 115 -12.29 -13.24 -29.09
N TYR A 116 -12.02 -13.81 -30.26
CA TYR A 116 -11.70 -13.12 -31.51
C TYR A 116 -12.74 -13.49 -32.56
N TRP A 117 -13.22 -12.48 -33.28
CA TRP A 117 -13.97 -12.66 -34.51
C TRP A 117 -13.00 -12.68 -35.68
N VAL A 118 -12.93 -13.79 -36.39
CA VAL A 118 -11.88 -14.03 -37.37
C VAL A 118 -12.49 -14.29 -38.74
N ARG A 119 -11.94 -13.63 -39.77
CA ARG A 119 -12.29 -13.85 -41.17
C ARG A 119 -11.02 -14.19 -41.96
N TYR A 120 -11.02 -15.34 -42.61
CA TYR A 120 -10.00 -15.74 -43.57
C TYR A 120 -10.58 -15.61 -44.98
N GLU A 121 -9.92 -14.82 -45.83
CA GLU A 121 -10.31 -14.68 -47.23
C GLU A 121 -9.88 -15.90 -48.03
N TYR A 122 -10.74 -16.39 -48.93
CA TYR A 122 -10.38 -17.50 -49.79
C TYR A 122 -9.34 -17.09 -50.83
N SER A 123 -8.31 -17.91 -50.96
CA SER A 123 -7.30 -17.78 -52.00
C SER A 123 -7.04 -19.14 -52.66
N GLU A 124 -7.34 -19.23 -53.96
CA GLU A 124 -7.10 -20.44 -54.77
C GLU A 124 -5.63 -20.86 -54.76
N LYS A 125 -4.72 -19.89 -54.63
CA LYS A 125 -3.29 -20.15 -54.47
C LYS A 125 -2.97 -20.81 -53.12
N GLN A 126 -3.50 -20.27 -52.02
CA GLN A 126 -3.21 -20.77 -50.67
C GLN A 126 -3.80 -22.17 -50.42
N GLN A 127 -4.92 -22.52 -51.03
CA GLN A 127 -5.50 -23.87 -50.90
C GLN A 127 -4.57 -24.99 -51.45
N ASN A 128 -3.70 -24.65 -52.41
CA ASN A 128 -2.79 -25.58 -53.07
C ASN A 128 -1.34 -25.49 -52.57
N GLU A 129 -1.05 -24.59 -51.63
CA GLU A 129 0.26 -24.42 -51.00
C GLU A 129 0.24 -24.98 -49.57
N PRO A 130 1.40 -25.37 -48.99
CA PRO A 130 1.48 -25.76 -47.59
C PRO A 130 0.99 -24.64 -46.66
N ILE A 131 0.26 -25.03 -45.61
CA ILE A 131 -0.25 -24.08 -44.61
C ILE A 131 0.94 -23.52 -43.83
N HIS A 132 1.01 -22.19 -43.70
CA HIS A 132 2.00 -21.53 -42.86
C HIS A 132 1.67 -21.80 -41.39
N LEU A 133 2.59 -22.46 -40.68
CA LEU A 133 2.40 -22.83 -39.28
C LEU A 133 3.07 -21.82 -38.34
N VAL A 134 2.40 -21.56 -37.21
CA VAL A 134 2.89 -20.76 -36.09
C VAL A 134 2.78 -21.59 -34.81
N SER A 135 3.41 -21.14 -33.73
CA SER A 135 3.26 -21.74 -32.41
C SER A 135 3.30 -20.66 -31.36
N HIS A 136 2.43 -20.75 -30.36
CA HIS A 136 2.43 -19.87 -29.20
C HIS A 136 1.91 -20.59 -27.97
N ARG A 137 2.38 -20.19 -26.78
CA ARG A 137 1.98 -20.86 -25.54
C ARG A 137 0.49 -20.64 -25.27
N GLY A 138 -0.25 -21.72 -25.10
CA GLY A 138 -1.67 -21.65 -24.78
C GLY A 138 -2.49 -22.79 -25.35
N GLN A 139 -3.81 -22.58 -25.32
CA GLN A 139 -4.79 -23.44 -25.97
C GLN A 139 -5.72 -22.55 -26.79
N GLU A 140 -6.28 -23.06 -27.87
CA GLU A 140 -7.15 -22.31 -28.77
C GLU A 140 -8.37 -23.14 -29.12
N PHE A 141 -9.54 -22.51 -29.08
CA PHE A 141 -10.80 -23.08 -29.51
C PHE A 141 -11.36 -22.29 -30.68
N ASP A 142 -11.60 -22.96 -31.81
CA ASP A 142 -12.19 -22.36 -32.99
C ASP A 142 -13.56 -22.96 -33.29
N LEU A 143 -14.55 -22.10 -33.54
CA LEU A 143 -15.91 -22.48 -33.97
C LEU A 143 -16.25 -21.84 -35.31
N VAL A 144 -16.48 -22.66 -36.35
CA VAL A 144 -16.80 -22.19 -37.70
C VAL A 144 -18.23 -21.70 -37.76
N LEU A 145 -18.40 -20.41 -38.03
CA LEU A 145 -19.71 -19.75 -38.16
C LEU A 145 -20.24 -19.77 -39.60
N GLN A 146 -19.34 -19.71 -40.59
CA GLN A 146 -19.68 -19.70 -42.00
C GLN A 146 -18.46 -20.08 -42.86
N GLY A 147 -18.65 -20.87 -43.92
CA GLY A 147 -17.56 -21.26 -44.83
C GLY A 147 -16.91 -22.59 -44.45
N SER A 148 -15.66 -22.80 -44.87
CA SER A 148 -14.88 -24.01 -44.54
C SER A 148 -13.44 -23.65 -44.24
N LEU A 149 -12.94 -24.18 -43.12
CA LEU A 149 -11.63 -23.88 -42.55
C LEU A 149 -10.78 -25.15 -42.55
N LYS A 150 -9.65 -25.12 -43.25
CA LYS A 150 -8.65 -26.19 -43.15
C LYS A 150 -7.64 -25.81 -42.07
N VAL A 151 -7.58 -26.59 -41.01
CA VAL A 151 -6.71 -26.40 -39.85
C VAL A 151 -5.66 -27.50 -39.84
N GLN A 152 -4.40 -27.12 -39.66
CA GLN A 152 -3.31 -28.05 -39.41
C GLN A 152 -2.80 -27.84 -37.99
N VAL A 153 -2.63 -28.94 -37.23
CA VAL A 153 -2.02 -28.96 -35.89
C VAL A 153 -1.00 -30.10 -35.85
N GLY A 154 0.28 -29.74 -35.72
CA GLY A 154 1.40 -30.65 -35.95
C GLY A 154 1.37 -31.22 -37.37
N ASP A 155 1.44 -32.55 -37.45
CA ASP A 155 1.39 -33.31 -38.71
C ASP A 155 -0.05 -33.63 -39.15
N HIS A 156 -1.05 -33.28 -38.34
CA HIS A 156 -2.45 -33.61 -38.60
C HIS A 156 -3.18 -32.43 -39.23
N THR A 157 -4.04 -32.74 -40.22
CA THR A 157 -4.83 -31.73 -40.93
C THR A 157 -6.30 -32.12 -40.93
N GLU A 158 -7.15 -31.17 -40.60
CA GLU A 158 -8.59 -31.33 -40.55
C GLU A 158 -9.30 -30.23 -41.33
N VAL A 159 -10.40 -30.57 -41.99
CA VAL A 159 -11.29 -29.59 -42.63
C VAL A 159 -12.55 -29.47 -41.78
N LEU A 160 -12.82 -28.26 -41.32
CA LEU A 160 -13.98 -27.89 -40.49
C LEU A 160 -15.00 -27.17 -41.34
N HIS A 161 -16.26 -27.55 -41.20
CA HIS A 161 -17.38 -26.91 -41.88
C HIS A 161 -18.25 -26.13 -40.88
N GLU A 162 -19.22 -25.37 -41.39
CA GLU A 162 -20.17 -24.61 -40.56
C GLU A 162 -20.78 -25.46 -39.43
N GLY A 163 -20.57 -25.00 -38.19
CA GLY A 163 -21.03 -25.67 -36.97
C GLY A 163 -20.08 -26.71 -36.40
N ASP A 164 -18.93 -26.97 -37.04
CA ASP A 164 -17.82 -27.74 -36.47
C ASP A 164 -16.95 -26.83 -35.58
N SER A 165 -16.33 -27.43 -34.57
CA SER A 165 -15.32 -26.77 -33.74
C SER A 165 -14.09 -27.62 -33.50
N ILE A 166 -12.95 -26.97 -33.28
CA ILE A 166 -11.70 -27.59 -32.86
C ILE A 166 -11.18 -26.94 -31.59
N TYR A 167 -10.61 -27.72 -30.69
CA TYR A 167 -9.90 -27.25 -29.51
C TYR A 167 -8.49 -27.85 -29.53
N TYR A 168 -7.43 -27.05 -29.45
CA TYR A 168 -6.06 -27.54 -29.59
C TYR A 168 -5.05 -26.81 -28.72
N ASN A 169 -3.91 -27.47 -28.47
CA ASN A 169 -2.74 -26.89 -27.84
C ASN A 169 -2.00 -26.04 -28.88
N SER A 170 -2.07 -24.71 -28.73
CA SER A 170 -1.45 -23.79 -29.69
C SER A 170 0.08 -23.74 -29.58
N SER A 171 0.66 -24.46 -28.60
CA SER A 171 2.11 -24.67 -28.52
C SER A 171 2.61 -25.65 -29.59
N LEU A 172 1.72 -26.44 -30.21
CA LEU A 172 2.06 -27.25 -31.39
C LEU A 172 2.08 -26.36 -32.65
N PRO A 173 2.93 -26.64 -33.66
CA PRO A 173 2.89 -25.97 -34.95
C PRO A 173 1.50 -26.06 -35.58
N HIS A 174 0.82 -24.94 -35.74
CA HIS A 174 -0.55 -24.93 -36.26
C HIS A 174 -0.79 -23.77 -37.22
N GLY A 175 -1.76 -23.93 -38.10
CA GLY A 175 -2.13 -22.89 -39.07
C GLY A 175 -3.47 -23.18 -39.72
N MET A 176 -4.07 -22.16 -40.30
CA MET A 176 -5.44 -22.21 -40.81
C MET A 176 -5.56 -21.50 -42.15
N ILE A 177 -6.40 -22.01 -43.05
CA ILE A 177 -6.75 -21.35 -44.31
C ILE A 177 -8.23 -21.56 -44.64
N ALA A 178 -8.85 -20.58 -45.32
CA ALA A 178 -10.17 -20.77 -45.91
C ALA A 178 -10.08 -21.64 -47.17
N VAL A 179 -10.98 -22.62 -47.30
CA VAL A 179 -11.02 -23.57 -48.43
C VAL A 179 -12.42 -23.63 -49.06
N ASP A 180 -12.54 -24.34 -50.18
CA ASP A 180 -13.81 -24.58 -50.91
C ASP A 180 -14.42 -23.34 -51.60
N GLY A 181 -13.57 -22.40 -52.01
CA GLY A 181 -13.98 -21.31 -52.92
C GLY A 181 -14.72 -20.15 -52.25
N LYS A 182 -14.77 -20.09 -50.91
CA LYS A 182 -15.46 -19.06 -50.15
C LYS A 182 -14.69 -18.66 -48.91
N ASP A 183 -14.80 -17.39 -48.52
CA ASP A 183 -14.26 -16.89 -47.26
C ASP A 183 -14.82 -17.69 -46.08
N CYS A 184 -14.01 -17.83 -45.04
CA CYS A 184 -14.40 -18.49 -43.80
C CYS A 184 -14.47 -17.47 -42.65
N VAL A 185 -15.54 -17.56 -41.86
CA VAL A 185 -15.74 -16.77 -40.64
C VAL A 185 -15.88 -17.73 -39.47
N PHE A 186 -15.10 -17.48 -38.42
CA PHE A 186 -15.10 -18.30 -37.21
C PHE A 186 -14.83 -17.45 -35.96
N LEU A 187 -15.19 -17.99 -34.80
CA LEU A 187 -14.80 -17.44 -33.51
C LEU A 187 -13.60 -18.22 -32.99
N ALA A 188 -12.51 -17.52 -32.70
CA ALA A 188 -11.34 -18.09 -32.04
C ALA A 188 -11.33 -17.65 -30.57
N MET A 189 -11.13 -18.57 -29.64
CA MET A 189 -11.03 -18.29 -28.21
C MET A 189 -9.66 -18.76 -27.73
N ILE A 190 -8.78 -17.80 -27.42
CA ILE A 190 -7.39 -18.08 -27.04
C ILE A 190 -7.26 -18.08 -25.52
N LEU A 191 -6.66 -19.14 -24.98
CA LEU A 191 -6.33 -19.31 -23.57
C LEU A 191 -4.81 -19.17 -23.37
N PRO A 192 -4.36 -18.35 -22.41
CA PRO A 192 -2.94 -18.28 -22.05
C PRO A 192 -2.48 -19.61 -21.42
N GLY A 193 -1.27 -20.07 -21.76
CA GLY A 193 -0.68 -21.28 -21.15
C GLY A 193 -0.05 -21.00 -19.78
N GLU A 194 0.00 -22.01 -18.89
CA GLU A 194 0.74 -21.93 -17.61
C GLU A 194 2.26 -22.01 -17.83
N GLU A 195 3.05 -21.37 -16.96
CA GLU A 195 4.52 -21.33 -17.04
C GLU A 195 5.17 -22.62 -16.52
N PRO A 196 6.05 -23.30 -17.29
CA PRO A 196 7.10 -24.13 -16.72
C PRO A 196 8.30 -23.25 -16.31
N ALA A 197 8.98 -23.63 -15.23
CA ALA A 197 10.15 -22.93 -14.69
C ALA A 197 11.19 -22.58 -15.77
N PRO A 198 11.75 -21.35 -15.79
CA PRO A 198 12.47 -20.83 -16.94
C PRO A 198 13.87 -21.44 -17.09
N VAL A 199 14.18 -21.88 -18.32
CA VAL A 199 15.55 -22.04 -18.85
C VAL A 199 15.73 -20.95 -19.90
N GLU A 200 16.74 -20.11 -19.71
CA GLU A 200 17.12 -18.99 -20.57
C GLU A 200 17.64 -19.46 -21.94
N GLU A 201 17.23 -18.79 -23.04
CA GLU A 201 18.17 -18.31 -24.07
C GLU A 201 17.52 -17.28 -25.03
N GLU A 202 18.33 -16.32 -25.44
CA GLU A 202 18.02 -15.02 -26.04
C GLU A 202 17.77 -15.05 -27.57
N THR A 203 17.01 -14.08 -28.11
CA THR A 203 17.44 -13.29 -29.29
C THR A 203 16.58 -12.02 -29.48
N ALA A 204 17.21 -10.99 -30.03
CA ALA A 204 17.04 -9.59 -29.69
C ALA A 204 16.07 -8.76 -30.55
N ALA A 205 15.40 -7.80 -29.91
CA ALA A 205 14.91 -6.54 -30.48
C ALA A 205 15.01 -5.42 -29.40
N PRO A 206 15.02 -4.14 -29.79
CA PRO A 206 16.07 -3.18 -29.47
C PRO A 206 16.20 -2.85 -27.97
N ALA A 207 17.46 -2.78 -27.52
CA ALA A 207 17.99 -2.51 -26.18
C ALA A 207 16.99 -1.97 -25.12
N ALA A 208 16.18 -2.87 -24.57
CA ALA A 208 15.66 -2.72 -23.22
C ALA A 208 16.79 -3.15 -22.26
N VAL A 209 17.30 -2.20 -21.49
CA VAL A 209 18.21 -2.44 -20.37
C VAL A 209 17.62 -3.57 -19.54
N ARG A 210 18.34 -4.71 -19.40
CA ARG A 210 18.03 -5.74 -18.39
C ARG A 210 17.87 -5.00 -17.07
N GLU A 211 16.63 -4.83 -16.60
CA GLU A 211 16.37 -4.29 -15.27
C GLU A 211 16.91 -5.31 -14.28
N ASP A 212 18.07 -4.99 -13.74
CA ASP A 212 18.64 -5.60 -12.55
C ASP A 212 17.52 -5.94 -11.55
N GLU A 213 17.30 -7.23 -11.27
CA GLU A 213 16.24 -7.72 -10.37
C GLU A 213 16.38 -7.16 -8.94
N THR A 214 17.55 -6.58 -8.64
CA THR A 214 17.84 -5.87 -7.38
C THR A 214 17.36 -4.42 -7.37
N LYS A 215 17.07 -3.81 -8.54
CA LYS A 215 16.61 -2.42 -8.62
C LYS A 215 15.12 -2.31 -8.33
N LEU A 216 14.83 -1.44 -7.37
CA LEU A 216 13.47 -1.07 -6.99
C LEU A 216 12.77 -0.39 -8.16
N VAL A 217 11.46 -0.57 -8.28
CA VAL A 217 10.63 0.17 -9.25
C VAL A 217 10.81 1.69 -9.12
N ALA A 218 11.07 2.17 -7.90
CA ALA A 218 11.32 3.58 -7.62
C ALA A 218 12.67 4.11 -8.12
N SER A 219 13.64 3.25 -8.50
CA SER A 219 15.00 3.66 -8.87
C SER A 219 15.06 4.60 -10.08
N LYS A 220 14.05 4.64 -10.94
CA LYS A 220 13.98 5.62 -12.04
C LYS A 220 13.70 7.06 -11.59
N PHE A 221 13.27 7.25 -10.33
CA PHE A 221 13.00 8.56 -9.73
C PHE A 221 13.95 8.94 -8.60
N ILE A 222 14.93 8.08 -8.31
CA ILE A 222 15.76 8.21 -7.11
C ILE A 222 17.20 7.93 -7.49
N ASP A 223 18.03 8.94 -7.28
CA ASP A 223 19.48 8.82 -7.36
C ASP A 223 20.06 9.14 -5.99
N ALA A 224 20.44 8.10 -5.26
CA ALA A 224 21.00 8.18 -3.92
C ALA A 224 22.49 7.81 -3.96
N VAL A 225 23.32 8.70 -3.44
CA VAL A 225 24.76 8.48 -3.29
C VAL A 225 25.03 8.09 -1.85
N GLU A 226 25.49 6.86 -1.67
CA GLU A 226 25.89 6.30 -0.39
C GLU A 226 27.42 6.19 -0.29
N ASP A 227 27.96 6.20 0.92
CA ASP A 227 29.36 5.85 1.14
C ASP A 227 29.59 4.33 1.17
N GLU A 228 30.85 3.90 1.37
CA GLU A 228 31.23 2.47 1.42
C GLU A 228 30.50 1.66 2.50
N ARG A 229 29.83 2.32 3.45
CA ARG A 229 29.06 1.70 4.54
C ARG A 229 27.55 1.82 4.32
N GLY A 230 27.08 2.27 3.16
CA GLY A 230 25.66 2.44 2.86
C GLY A 230 25.02 3.67 3.51
N ARG A 231 25.81 4.64 4.00
CA ARG A 231 25.28 5.86 4.63
C ARG A 231 25.00 6.91 3.56
N LEU A 232 23.77 7.42 3.54
CA LEU A 232 23.35 8.44 2.59
C LEU A 232 24.21 9.71 2.70
N GLN A 233 24.82 10.14 1.60
CA GLN A 233 25.58 11.38 1.48
C GLN A 233 24.81 12.45 0.72
N LYS A 234 24.09 12.06 -0.33
CA LYS A 234 23.31 12.97 -1.19
C LYS A 234 22.18 12.20 -1.85
N ILE A 235 21.06 12.87 -2.10
CA ILE A 235 19.95 12.32 -2.86
C ILE A 235 19.43 13.35 -3.88
N SER A 236 19.00 12.87 -5.04
CA SER A 236 18.26 13.65 -6.01
C SER A 236 17.11 12.83 -6.62
N PHE A 237 16.16 13.52 -7.23
CA PHE A 237 14.92 12.90 -7.73
C PHE A 237 14.76 13.17 -9.24
N PRO A 238 15.49 12.44 -10.11
CA PRO A 238 15.31 12.57 -11.54
C PRO A 238 13.88 12.22 -11.96
N ASN A 239 13.38 12.80 -13.05
CA ASN A 239 12.05 12.53 -13.60
C ASN A 239 10.88 12.83 -12.66
N ALA A 240 11.12 13.55 -11.55
CA ALA A 240 10.10 13.85 -10.56
C ALA A 240 8.91 14.63 -11.14
N GLU A 241 9.10 15.39 -12.22
CA GLU A 241 8.07 16.12 -12.94
C GLU A 241 7.01 15.22 -13.60
N THR A 242 7.33 13.95 -13.87
CA THR A 242 6.40 12.97 -14.46
C THR A 242 5.83 11.99 -13.43
N PHE A 243 6.22 12.11 -12.17
CA PHE A 243 5.93 11.12 -11.14
C PHE A 243 4.45 11.14 -10.71
N ASN A 244 3.80 9.97 -10.70
CA ASN A 244 2.52 9.73 -10.04
C ASN A 244 2.59 8.43 -9.22
N PHE A 245 2.47 8.52 -7.89
CA PHE A 245 2.64 7.36 -6.99
C PHE A 245 1.76 6.15 -7.36
N GLY A 246 0.52 6.38 -7.77
CA GLY A 246 -0.41 5.30 -8.10
C GLY A 246 -0.03 4.55 -9.39
N PHE A 247 0.40 5.25 -10.43
CA PHE A 247 0.78 4.62 -11.70
C PHE A 247 2.22 4.10 -11.71
N ASP A 248 3.12 4.86 -11.11
CA ASP A 248 4.56 4.62 -11.22
C ASP A 248 5.09 3.67 -10.18
N ILE A 249 4.50 3.65 -8.98
CA ILE A 249 4.94 2.80 -7.87
C ILE A 249 3.97 1.65 -7.67
N VAL A 250 2.71 1.92 -7.32
CA VAL A 250 1.74 0.84 -7.02
C VAL A 250 1.53 -0.06 -8.24
N ASP A 251 1.17 0.51 -9.39
CA ASP A 251 0.98 -0.27 -10.61
C ASP A 251 2.30 -0.82 -11.18
N GLY A 252 3.43 -0.13 -10.95
CA GLY A 252 4.75 -0.61 -11.35
C GLY A 252 5.14 -1.89 -10.60
N ILE A 253 5.00 -1.88 -9.28
CA ILE A 253 5.26 -3.04 -8.43
C ILE A 253 4.24 -4.14 -8.73
N ALA A 254 2.96 -3.82 -8.88
CA ALA A 254 1.95 -4.84 -9.22
C ALA A 254 2.19 -5.52 -10.57
N ARG A 255 2.81 -4.84 -11.55
CA ARG A 255 3.24 -5.45 -12.82
C ARG A 255 4.45 -6.36 -12.66
N LYS A 256 5.43 -5.94 -11.83
CA LYS A 256 6.70 -6.67 -11.65
C LYS A 256 6.58 -7.82 -10.64
N TYR A 257 5.83 -7.60 -9.56
CA TYR A 257 5.64 -8.50 -8.42
C TYR A 257 4.17 -8.47 -7.96
N PRO A 258 3.24 -9.07 -8.72
CA PRO A 258 1.81 -9.00 -8.43
C PRO A 258 1.46 -9.54 -7.03
N ASP A 259 2.07 -10.66 -6.63
CA ASP A 259 1.77 -11.34 -5.37
C ASP A 259 2.55 -10.80 -4.16
N LYS A 260 3.39 -9.78 -4.37
CA LYS A 260 4.16 -9.17 -3.28
C LYS A 260 3.21 -8.49 -2.30
N LEU A 261 3.38 -8.77 -1.01
CA LEU A 261 2.56 -8.19 0.05
C LEU A 261 2.77 -6.68 0.12
N ALA A 262 1.69 -5.90 0.00
CA ALA A 262 1.70 -4.46 0.19
C ALA A 262 1.26 -4.08 1.60
N MET A 263 0.26 -4.78 2.14
CA MET A 263 -0.31 -4.50 3.45
C MET A 263 -0.83 -5.77 4.13
N LEU A 264 -0.45 -5.95 5.40
CA LEU A 264 -1.12 -6.86 6.32
C LEU A 264 -1.98 -6.03 7.27
N TYR A 265 -3.27 -6.20 7.17
CA TYR A 265 -4.28 -5.49 7.93
C TYR A 265 -4.91 -6.41 8.99
N VAL A 266 -5.09 -5.89 10.19
CA VAL A 266 -5.78 -6.54 11.29
C VAL A 266 -6.82 -5.56 11.82
N ASP A 267 -8.08 -5.98 11.93
CA ASP A 267 -9.13 -5.13 12.52
C ASP A 267 -9.22 -5.28 14.04
N LYS A 268 -10.09 -4.48 14.67
CA LYS A 268 -10.40 -4.51 16.11
C LYS A 268 -10.93 -5.85 16.64
N HIS A 269 -11.31 -6.79 15.78
CA HIS A 269 -11.75 -8.14 16.13
C HIS A 269 -10.66 -9.19 15.84
N HIS A 270 -9.44 -8.74 15.49
CA HIS A 270 -8.31 -9.55 15.07
C HIS A 270 -8.55 -10.35 13.77
N GLU A 271 -9.49 -9.92 12.93
CA GLU A 271 -9.62 -10.50 11.59
C GLU A 271 -8.49 -10.00 10.70
N GLU A 272 -7.81 -10.95 10.06
CA GLU A 272 -6.65 -10.69 9.22
C GLU A 272 -7.05 -10.52 7.76
N ARG A 273 -6.48 -9.52 7.09
CA ARG A 273 -6.55 -9.34 5.64
C ARG A 273 -5.15 -9.07 5.08
N ARG A 274 -4.82 -9.75 3.99
CA ARG A 274 -3.55 -9.58 3.28
C ARG A 274 -3.85 -9.00 1.91
N PHE A 275 -3.22 -7.88 1.60
CA PHE A 275 -3.36 -7.21 0.33
C PHE A 275 -2.01 -7.23 -0.38
N THR A 276 -1.97 -7.86 -1.53
CA THR A 276 -0.83 -7.81 -2.45
C THR A 276 -0.81 -6.48 -3.21
N PHE A 277 0.30 -6.13 -3.86
CA PHE A 277 0.34 -4.96 -4.72
C PHE A 277 -0.66 -5.06 -5.89
N LYS A 278 -0.95 -6.28 -6.38
CA LYS A 278 -2.04 -6.50 -7.34
C LYS A 278 -3.41 -6.17 -6.75
N ASP A 279 -3.69 -6.57 -5.51
CA ASP A 279 -4.96 -6.23 -4.85
C ASP A 279 -5.12 -4.72 -4.66
N ILE A 280 -4.05 -4.02 -4.23
CA ILE A 280 -4.07 -2.56 -4.09
C ILE A 280 -4.28 -1.89 -5.46
N LYS A 281 -3.58 -2.35 -6.52
CA LYS A 281 -3.77 -1.85 -7.88
C LYS A 281 -5.21 -2.02 -8.34
N ASP A 282 -5.74 -3.23 -8.23
CA ASP A 282 -7.07 -3.59 -8.73
C ASP A 282 -8.14 -2.79 -7.98
N ALA A 283 -8.10 -2.77 -6.65
CA ALA A 283 -9.05 -2.03 -5.83
C ALA A 283 -8.95 -0.51 -6.06
N SER A 284 -7.74 0.05 -6.18
CA SER A 284 -7.57 1.48 -6.46
C SER A 284 -8.03 1.87 -7.87
N ASN A 285 -7.87 0.99 -8.88
CA ASN A 285 -8.41 1.21 -10.22
C ASN A 285 -9.94 1.21 -10.22
N GLN A 286 -10.54 0.27 -9.51
CA GLN A 286 -11.98 0.21 -9.31
C GLN A 286 -12.49 1.47 -8.58
N CYS A 287 -11.83 1.88 -7.50
CA CYS A 287 -12.15 3.13 -6.80
C CYS A 287 -11.99 4.37 -7.70
N ALA A 288 -10.98 4.43 -8.58
CA ALA A 288 -10.80 5.56 -9.49
C ALA A 288 -11.95 5.67 -10.50
N ASN A 289 -12.37 4.53 -11.08
CA ASN A 289 -13.55 4.44 -11.94
C ASN A 289 -14.84 4.81 -11.18
N TYR A 290 -14.97 4.33 -9.96
CA TYR A 290 -16.08 4.62 -9.07
C TYR A 290 -16.20 6.13 -8.78
N PHE A 291 -15.12 6.78 -8.32
CA PHE A 291 -15.12 8.23 -8.09
C PHE A 291 -15.42 9.02 -9.38
N THR A 292 -14.92 8.56 -10.53
CA THR A 292 -15.25 9.16 -11.83
C THR A 292 -16.75 9.09 -12.11
N SER A 293 -17.40 7.96 -11.82
CA SER A 293 -18.85 7.78 -12.00
C SER A 293 -19.68 8.69 -11.09
N LEU A 294 -19.17 9.02 -9.90
CA LEU A 294 -19.76 10.00 -8.98
C LEU A 294 -19.47 11.46 -9.37
N GLY A 295 -18.78 11.69 -10.50
CA GLY A 295 -18.50 13.02 -11.02
C GLY A 295 -17.33 13.74 -10.35
N ILE A 296 -16.46 13.00 -9.65
CA ILE A 296 -15.17 13.49 -9.14
C ILE A 296 -14.19 13.59 -10.30
N LYS A 297 -13.45 14.69 -10.36
CA LYS A 297 -12.53 15.05 -11.45
C LYS A 297 -11.18 15.50 -10.89
N ARG A 298 -10.19 15.62 -11.77
CA ARG A 298 -8.90 16.23 -11.44
C ARG A 298 -9.08 17.57 -10.74
N GLY A 299 -8.35 17.78 -9.65
CA GLY A 299 -8.39 18.99 -8.82
C GLY A 299 -9.55 19.07 -7.81
N ASP A 300 -10.52 18.15 -7.85
CA ASP A 300 -11.56 18.09 -6.82
C ASP A 300 -10.97 17.64 -5.48
N ARG A 301 -11.40 18.27 -4.38
CA ARG A 301 -10.95 17.93 -3.03
C ARG A 301 -11.86 16.86 -2.44
N VAL A 302 -11.29 15.72 -2.05
CA VAL A 302 -12.01 14.59 -1.45
C VAL A 302 -11.47 14.37 -0.04
N MET A 303 -12.33 14.56 0.96
CA MET A 303 -11.98 14.35 2.36
C MET A 303 -12.12 12.88 2.74
N LEU A 304 -11.13 12.33 3.44
CA LEU A 304 -11.08 10.94 3.88
C LEU A 304 -11.06 10.87 5.41
N VAL A 305 -12.14 10.37 6.01
CA VAL A 305 -12.30 10.20 7.47
C VAL A 305 -12.51 8.73 7.78
N LEU A 306 -11.41 7.98 7.78
CA LEU A 306 -11.44 6.51 7.66
C LEU A 306 -10.70 5.78 8.79
N LYS A 307 -10.31 6.46 9.88
CA LYS A 307 -9.59 5.85 11.01
C LYS A 307 -8.33 5.11 10.56
N ARG A 308 -8.33 3.77 10.56
CA ARG A 308 -7.29 2.93 9.96
C ARG A 308 -7.90 1.85 9.04
N HIS A 309 -9.13 2.03 8.56
CA HIS A 309 -9.79 1.11 7.64
C HIS A 309 -8.99 0.93 6.34
N TYR A 310 -8.88 -0.31 5.85
CA TYR A 310 -8.07 -0.64 4.66
C TYR A 310 -8.49 0.14 3.39
N GLN A 311 -9.74 0.58 3.31
CA GLN A 311 -10.27 1.41 2.21
C GLN A 311 -9.52 2.74 2.06
N PHE A 312 -8.90 3.26 3.13
CA PHE A 312 -8.07 4.47 3.05
C PHE A 312 -6.98 4.34 1.98
N TRP A 313 -6.29 3.21 1.91
CA TRP A 313 -5.24 2.97 0.93
C TRP A 313 -5.78 2.90 -0.50
N PHE A 314 -6.94 2.27 -0.69
CA PHE A 314 -7.59 2.21 -2.01
C PHE A 314 -7.98 3.61 -2.49
N CYS A 315 -8.62 4.39 -1.62
CA CYS A 315 -9.03 5.76 -1.91
C CYS A 315 -7.84 6.68 -2.18
N MET A 316 -6.79 6.63 -1.36
CA MET A 316 -5.59 7.45 -1.55
C MET A 316 -4.95 7.20 -2.93
N VAL A 317 -4.73 5.93 -3.29
CA VAL A 317 -4.12 5.58 -4.58
C VAL A 317 -5.05 5.93 -5.75
N ALA A 318 -6.35 5.72 -5.60
CA ALA A 318 -7.35 6.05 -6.61
C ALA A 318 -7.41 7.55 -6.90
N LEU A 319 -7.41 8.38 -5.85
CA LEU A 319 -7.44 9.85 -5.98
C LEU A 319 -6.15 10.36 -6.65
N HIS A 320 -5.00 9.78 -6.33
CA HIS A 320 -3.73 10.09 -7.01
C HIS A 320 -3.78 9.76 -8.50
N LYS A 321 -4.33 8.60 -8.88
CA LYS A 321 -4.52 8.21 -10.29
C LYS A 321 -5.49 9.12 -11.03
N LEU A 322 -6.60 9.49 -10.37
CA LEU A 322 -7.63 10.40 -10.90
C LEU A 322 -7.14 11.85 -11.00
N GLY A 323 -6.11 12.22 -10.22
CA GLY A 323 -5.64 13.59 -10.08
C GLY A 323 -6.53 14.46 -9.19
N ALA A 324 -7.40 13.84 -8.39
CA ALA A 324 -8.13 14.51 -7.33
C ALA A 324 -7.21 14.72 -6.11
N ILE A 325 -7.56 15.66 -5.24
CA ILE A 325 -6.75 16.05 -4.10
C ILE A 325 -7.32 15.39 -2.84
N ALA A 326 -6.57 14.46 -2.26
CA ALA A 326 -6.98 13.80 -1.02
C ALA A 326 -6.80 14.72 0.20
N ILE A 327 -7.75 14.69 1.13
CA ILE A 327 -7.68 15.42 2.41
C ILE A 327 -7.95 14.44 3.56
N PRO A 328 -6.93 13.76 4.10
CA PRO A 328 -7.11 12.93 5.28
C PRO A 328 -7.50 13.77 6.50
N ALA A 329 -8.44 13.27 7.28
CA ALA A 329 -8.88 13.90 8.53
C ALA A 329 -9.29 12.85 9.57
N THR A 330 -9.13 13.21 10.85
CA THR A 330 -9.48 12.34 11.99
C THR A 330 -10.99 12.17 12.13
N ASN A 331 -11.44 11.02 12.62
CA ASN A 331 -12.86 10.78 12.95
C ASN A 331 -13.31 11.50 14.24
N GLN A 332 -12.39 12.16 14.94
CA GLN A 332 -12.65 12.87 16.19
C GLN A 332 -13.15 14.32 15.99
N LEU A 333 -13.25 14.77 14.74
CA LEU A 333 -13.74 16.12 14.42
C LEU A 333 -15.20 16.31 14.86
N LYS A 334 -15.52 17.52 15.30
CA LYS A 334 -16.89 17.94 15.62
C LYS A 334 -17.55 18.65 14.45
N GLU A 335 -18.84 18.97 14.59
CA GLU A 335 -19.62 19.54 13.48
C GLU A 335 -19.00 20.85 12.94
N HIS A 336 -18.60 21.76 13.83
CA HIS A 336 -17.95 23.02 13.45
C HIS A 336 -16.57 22.81 12.80
N ASP A 337 -15.85 21.76 13.20
CA ASP A 337 -14.57 21.40 12.59
C ASP A 337 -14.74 20.95 11.14
N PHE A 338 -15.78 20.14 10.88
CA PHE A 338 -16.14 19.71 9.54
C PHE A 338 -16.62 20.89 8.69
N GLU A 339 -17.52 21.71 9.22
CA GLU A 339 -18.05 22.89 8.52
C GLU A 339 -16.92 23.84 8.09
N TYR A 340 -15.97 24.12 8.99
CA TYR A 340 -14.78 24.89 8.67
C TYR A 340 -13.98 24.27 7.53
N ARG A 341 -13.64 22.97 7.63
CA ARG A 341 -12.77 22.30 6.67
C ARG A 341 -13.43 22.12 5.30
N PHE A 342 -14.73 21.83 5.28
CA PHE A 342 -15.50 21.72 4.04
C PHE A 342 -15.51 23.04 3.28
N ASN A 343 -15.76 24.15 3.97
CA ASN A 343 -15.78 25.47 3.34
C ASN A 343 -14.38 25.94 2.95
N ALA A 344 -13.39 25.82 3.84
CA ALA A 344 -12.03 26.29 3.59
C ALA A 344 -11.38 25.58 2.40
N ALA A 345 -11.48 24.24 2.33
CA ALA A 345 -10.90 23.48 1.21
C ALA A 345 -11.83 23.43 -0.02
N GLY A 346 -13.09 23.86 0.11
CA GLY A 346 -14.14 23.60 -0.87
C GLY A 346 -14.28 22.11 -1.16
N VAL A 347 -14.42 21.28 -0.12
CA VAL A 347 -14.53 19.82 -0.25
C VAL A 347 -15.73 19.48 -1.13
N LYS A 348 -15.52 18.60 -2.12
CA LYS A 348 -16.57 18.15 -3.05
C LYS A 348 -17.18 16.82 -2.64
N ALA A 349 -16.37 15.92 -2.10
CA ALA A 349 -16.83 14.63 -1.61
C ALA A 349 -16.20 14.26 -0.27
N LEU A 350 -16.95 13.52 0.52
CA LEU A 350 -16.51 12.95 1.79
C LEU A 350 -16.59 11.42 1.70
N VAL A 351 -15.50 10.73 2.04
CA VAL A 351 -15.49 9.30 2.32
C VAL A 351 -15.32 9.12 3.83
N CYS A 352 -16.34 8.57 4.50
CA CYS A 352 -16.45 8.54 5.94
C CYS A 352 -16.67 7.13 6.49
N THR A 353 -16.12 6.86 7.67
CA THR A 353 -16.43 5.66 8.45
C THR A 353 -17.88 5.64 8.94
N ALA A 354 -18.47 4.45 8.97
CA ALA A 354 -19.74 4.20 9.67
C ALA A 354 -19.58 4.06 11.20
N ASP A 355 -18.35 4.01 11.72
CA ASP A 355 -18.10 3.85 13.16
C ASP A 355 -18.53 5.10 13.95
N GLY A 356 -19.26 4.88 15.05
CA GLY A 356 -19.63 5.92 16.00
C GLY A 356 -20.63 6.94 15.42
N ASP A 357 -20.49 8.20 15.83
CA ASP A 357 -21.35 9.33 15.43
C ASP A 357 -20.72 10.18 14.30
N THR A 358 -19.55 9.79 13.78
CA THR A 358 -18.77 10.60 12.84
C THR A 358 -19.55 10.92 11.56
N ALA A 359 -20.21 9.94 10.95
CA ALA A 359 -21.00 10.16 9.74
C ALA A 359 -22.18 11.10 9.96
N GLU A 360 -22.86 11.01 11.11
CA GLU A 360 -23.98 11.89 11.45
C GLU A 360 -23.52 13.33 11.68
N ILE A 361 -22.41 13.51 12.40
CA ILE A 361 -21.79 14.83 12.62
C ILE A 361 -21.38 15.45 11.29
N ALA A 362 -20.73 14.67 10.42
CA ALA A 362 -20.27 15.15 9.13
C ALA A 362 -21.43 15.48 8.17
N GLU A 363 -22.52 14.71 8.20
CA GLU A 363 -23.74 14.99 7.43
C GLU A 363 -24.36 16.33 7.82
N ARG A 364 -24.50 16.61 9.13
CA ARG A 364 -25.02 17.89 9.61
C ARG A 364 -24.17 19.07 9.16
N ALA A 365 -22.85 18.92 9.18
CA ALA A 365 -21.93 19.93 8.66
C ALA A 365 -22.05 20.08 7.13
N ALA A 366 -22.14 18.98 6.39
CA ALA A 366 -22.27 18.98 4.93
C ALA A 366 -23.57 19.65 4.47
N ALA A 367 -24.67 19.51 5.21
CA ALA A 367 -25.94 20.19 4.93
C ALA A 367 -25.83 21.72 4.93
N LYS A 368 -24.81 22.28 5.60
CA LYS A 368 -24.49 23.72 5.64
C LYS A 368 -23.43 24.13 4.61
N CYS A 369 -22.84 23.17 3.89
CA CYS A 369 -21.70 23.37 3.00
C CYS A 369 -22.05 22.92 1.56
N PRO A 370 -22.58 23.81 0.70
CA PRO A 370 -23.05 23.44 -0.65
C PRO A 370 -21.97 22.88 -1.59
N SER A 371 -20.69 23.05 -1.23
CA SER A 371 -19.57 22.44 -1.96
C SER A 371 -19.57 20.92 -1.86
N VAL A 372 -20.01 20.35 -0.73
CA VAL A 372 -20.04 18.89 -0.50
C VAL A 372 -21.26 18.32 -1.23
N ARG A 373 -21.00 17.61 -2.32
CA ARG A 373 -22.05 17.06 -3.21
C ARG A 373 -22.23 15.56 -3.09
N THR A 374 -21.23 14.87 -2.57
CA THR A 374 -21.20 13.41 -2.53
C THR A 374 -20.76 12.94 -1.16
N LEU A 375 -21.59 12.11 -0.53
CA LEU A 375 -21.32 11.48 0.76
C LEU A 375 -21.17 9.97 0.52
N ILE A 376 -20.02 9.43 0.92
CA ILE A 376 -19.63 8.04 0.68
C ILE A 376 -19.27 7.42 2.02
N MET A 377 -19.85 6.27 2.32
CA MET A 377 -19.66 5.54 3.56
C MET A 377 -18.79 4.30 3.33
N VAL A 378 -18.00 3.93 4.33
CA VAL A 378 -17.30 2.63 4.38
C VAL A 378 -17.76 1.84 5.60
N ASN A 379 -17.73 0.51 5.48
CA ASN A 379 -18.10 -0.44 6.54
C ASN A 379 -19.54 -0.22 7.07
N GLY A 380 -20.46 0.23 6.21
CA GLY A 380 -21.85 0.45 6.55
C GLY A 380 -22.62 1.12 5.42
N SER A 381 -23.93 1.19 5.57
CA SER A 381 -24.85 1.79 4.61
C SER A 381 -25.80 2.76 5.32
N ARG A 382 -26.12 3.90 4.68
CA ARG A 382 -27.04 4.91 5.20
C ARG A 382 -27.81 5.55 4.04
N GLU A 383 -29.09 5.88 4.26
CA GLU A 383 -29.89 6.60 3.26
C GLU A 383 -29.23 7.94 2.90
N GLY A 384 -29.16 8.26 1.60
CA GLY A 384 -28.48 9.47 1.11
C GLY A 384 -26.95 9.37 1.02
N TRP A 385 -26.37 8.24 1.42
CA TRP A 385 -24.94 7.95 1.28
C TRP A 385 -24.73 6.83 0.27
N HIS A 386 -23.63 6.92 -0.47
CA HIS A 386 -23.12 5.82 -1.26
C HIS A 386 -22.40 4.80 -0.38
N ASP A 387 -22.51 3.51 -0.69
CA ASP A 387 -21.79 2.44 0.01
C ASP A 387 -20.54 2.06 -0.79
N LEU A 388 -19.37 2.53 -0.36
CA LEU A 388 -18.12 2.24 -1.05
C LEU A 388 -17.90 0.73 -1.16
N ASN A 389 -18.08 0.00 -0.07
CA ASN A 389 -17.77 -1.43 0.03
C ASN A 389 -18.60 -2.28 -0.94
N ALA A 390 -19.86 -1.89 -1.18
CA ALA A 390 -20.74 -2.56 -2.13
C ALA A 390 -20.52 -2.06 -3.58
N GLU A 391 -20.23 -0.78 -3.77
CA GLU A 391 -20.26 -0.15 -5.09
C GLU A 391 -18.93 -0.21 -5.84
N TYR A 392 -17.78 0.03 -5.20
CA TYR A 392 -16.49 0.02 -5.91
C TYR A 392 -16.19 -1.33 -6.63
N PRO A 393 -16.51 -2.51 -6.05
CA PRO A 393 -16.21 -3.79 -6.71
C PRO A 393 -16.95 -4.00 -8.04
N LEU A 394 -18.03 -3.25 -8.30
CA LEU A 394 -18.80 -3.31 -9.55
C LEU A 394 -18.08 -2.66 -10.74
N PHE A 395 -17.03 -1.89 -10.49
CA PHE A 395 -16.26 -1.21 -11.52
C PHE A 395 -15.13 -2.11 -12.04
N THR A 396 -14.67 -1.80 -13.26
CA THR A 396 -13.55 -2.53 -13.86
C THR A 396 -12.23 -2.30 -13.11
N ARG A 397 -11.41 -3.35 -13.02
CA ARG A 397 -10.04 -3.31 -12.48
C ARG A 397 -9.04 -2.63 -13.42
N ARG A 398 -9.47 -2.27 -14.65
CA ARG A 398 -8.65 -1.55 -15.63
C ARG A 398 -8.82 -0.04 -15.44
N TYR A 399 -7.71 0.67 -15.28
CA TYR A 399 -7.65 2.13 -15.30
C TYR A 399 -6.39 2.56 -16.05
N HIS A 400 -6.55 3.17 -17.21
CA HIS A 400 -5.44 3.58 -18.05
C HIS A 400 -4.94 4.95 -17.60
N ARG A 401 -3.61 5.14 -17.58
CA ARG A 401 -3.00 6.46 -17.33
C ARG A 401 -3.35 7.40 -18.49
N PRO A 402 -4.13 8.48 -18.27
CA PRO A 402 -4.40 9.45 -19.32
C PRO A 402 -3.12 10.18 -19.74
N GLU A 403 -3.06 10.70 -20.97
CA GLU A 403 -1.92 11.51 -21.43
C GLU A 403 -1.71 12.76 -20.55
N ASP A 404 -2.79 13.32 -20.02
CA ASP A 404 -2.80 14.48 -19.13
C ASP A 404 -2.88 14.09 -17.64
N ALA A 405 -2.48 12.87 -17.27
CA ALA A 405 -2.49 12.41 -15.88
C ALA A 405 -1.77 13.40 -14.95
N SER A 406 -2.42 13.73 -13.82
CA SER A 406 -1.83 14.58 -12.79
C SER A 406 -0.52 13.97 -12.28
N CYS A 407 0.56 14.76 -12.25
CA CYS A 407 1.88 14.27 -11.86
C CYS A 407 2.82 15.38 -11.38
N GLY A 408 3.95 14.99 -10.83
CA GLY A 408 5.03 15.87 -10.40
C GLY A 408 4.59 17.00 -9.49
N ASN A 409 4.60 18.23 -10.01
CA ASN A 409 4.27 19.42 -9.23
C ASN A 409 2.76 19.68 -9.07
N ASP A 410 1.90 18.88 -9.71
CA ASP A 410 0.46 19.01 -9.52
C ASP A 410 0.04 18.70 -8.08
N PRO A 411 -0.98 19.40 -7.54
CA PRO A 411 -1.53 19.10 -6.23
C PRO A 411 -2.12 17.69 -6.15
N ALA A 412 -1.80 16.98 -5.07
CA ALA A 412 -2.25 15.60 -4.84
C ALA A 412 -2.85 15.39 -3.45
N LEU A 413 -2.45 16.20 -2.47
CA LEU A 413 -2.75 15.99 -1.07
C LEU A 413 -2.86 17.32 -0.33
N MET A 414 -3.75 17.43 0.65
CA MET A 414 -3.74 18.52 1.62
C MET A 414 -3.92 17.98 3.03
N PHE A 415 -3.31 18.68 3.99
CA PHE A 415 -3.57 18.47 5.41
C PHE A 415 -3.98 19.76 6.08
N PHE A 416 -4.90 19.65 7.03
CA PHE A 416 -5.19 20.74 7.96
C PHE A 416 -4.17 20.72 9.10
N THR A 417 -3.38 21.79 9.20
CA THR A 417 -2.31 21.98 10.19
C THR A 417 -2.76 22.97 11.25
N SER A 418 -2.67 22.62 12.52
CA SER A 418 -2.96 23.56 13.61
C SER A 418 -1.99 24.76 13.56
N GLY A 419 -2.53 25.98 13.51
CA GLY A 419 -1.75 27.19 13.80
C GLY A 419 -1.57 27.38 15.30
N THR A 420 -0.53 28.12 15.71
CA THR A 420 -0.34 28.54 17.11
C THR A 420 -1.39 29.57 17.52
N THR A 421 -1.95 30.31 16.56
CA THR A 421 -3.11 31.20 16.73
C THR A 421 -4.10 31.00 15.56
N GLY A 422 -5.39 30.86 15.85
CA GLY A 422 -6.46 30.78 14.84
C GLY A 422 -6.80 29.38 14.31
N ASN A 423 -7.59 29.35 13.23
CA ASN A 423 -8.09 28.10 12.61
C ASN A 423 -6.97 27.35 11.85
N PRO A 424 -7.08 26.02 11.67
CA PRO A 424 -6.06 25.22 10.99
C PRO A 424 -5.80 25.63 9.52
N LYS A 425 -4.56 25.89 9.15
CA LYS A 425 -4.13 26.18 7.77
C LYS A 425 -4.13 24.92 6.90
N MET A 426 -4.16 25.04 5.58
CA MET A 426 -4.17 23.90 4.66
C MET A 426 -2.82 23.74 3.94
N ALA A 427 -1.93 22.91 4.46
CA ALA A 427 -0.67 22.60 3.77
C ALA A 427 -0.96 21.73 2.53
N GLN A 428 -0.78 22.31 1.34
CA GLN A 428 -0.99 21.62 0.07
C GLN A 428 0.30 20.98 -0.43
N HIS A 429 0.23 19.70 -0.78
CA HIS A 429 1.33 18.88 -1.25
C HIS A 429 1.15 18.45 -2.70
N LYS A 430 2.30 18.27 -3.36
CA LYS A 430 2.42 17.85 -4.77
C LYS A 430 2.60 16.33 -4.84
N HIS A 431 2.52 15.72 -6.02
CA HIS A 431 2.83 14.28 -6.18
C HIS A 431 4.24 13.93 -5.72
N THR A 432 5.21 14.84 -5.90
CA THR A 432 6.59 14.66 -5.42
C THR A 432 6.70 14.50 -3.90
N TYR A 433 5.66 14.81 -3.12
CA TYR A 433 5.65 14.57 -1.67
C TYR A 433 5.93 13.10 -1.33
N ALA A 434 5.36 12.18 -2.11
CA ALA A 434 5.58 10.75 -1.91
C ALA A 434 7.06 10.36 -2.12
N LEU A 435 7.73 10.91 -3.15
CA LEU A 435 9.15 10.68 -3.41
C LEU A 435 10.03 11.15 -2.25
N GLY A 436 9.70 12.30 -1.65
CA GLY A 436 10.42 12.83 -0.48
C GLY A 436 10.42 11.87 0.72
N HIS A 437 9.50 10.91 0.79
CA HIS A 437 9.48 9.89 1.83
C HIS A 437 10.45 8.73 1.62
N TYR A 438 11.17 8.67 0.50
CA TYR A 438 12.17 7.62 0.32
C TYR A 438 13.19 7.62 1.46
N VAL A 439 13.71 8.80 1.84
CA VAL A 439 14.66 8.87 2.95
C VAL A 439 14.02 8.49 4.29
N THR A 440 12.76 8.90 4.50
CA THR A 440 11.98 8.54 5.69
C THR A 440 11.93 7.02 5.87
N ALA A 441 11.65 6.27 4.81
CA ALA A 441 11.55 4.82 4.89
C ALA A 441 12.90 4.10 4.81
N LYS A 442 13.70 4.37 3.76
CA LYS A 442 14.92 3.62 3.46
C LYS A 442 16.01 3.82 4.50
N TYR A 443 16.25 5.07 4.92
CA TYR A 443 17.40 5.40 5.77
C TYR A 443 17.03 5.70 7.21
N TRP A 444 15.81 6.18 7.49
CA TRP A 444 15.40 6.43 8.87
C TRP A 444 14.64 5.26 9.47
N HIS A 445 13.55 4.79 8.85
CA HIS A 445 12.84 3.60 9.31
C HIS A 445 13.60 2.30 9.02
N CYS A 446 14.60 2.34 8.14
CA CYS A 446 15.33 1.18 7.65
C CYS A 446 14.39 0.11 7.08
N CYS A 447 13.34 0.54 6.35
CA CYS A 447 12.38 -0.37 5.74
C CYS A 447 13.07 -1.30 4.74
N GLU A 448 12.76 -2.58 4.86
CA GLU A 448 13.30 -3.64 4.04
C GLU A 448 12.28 -4.06 3.00
N ARG A 449 12.78 -4.49 1.84
CA ARG A 449 11.97 -4.94 0.71
C ARG A 449 11.03 -6.10 1.05
N ASP A 450 11.48 -7.01 1.89
CA ASP A 450 10.70 -8.18 2.34
C ASP A 450 10.35 -8.11 3.83
N GLY A 451 10.54 -6.92 4.42
CA GLY A 451 10.18 -6.63 5.80
C GLY A 451 8.72 -6.20 5.95
N LEU A 452 8.30 -6.07 7.21
CA LEU A 452 6.97 -5.63 7.58
C LEU A 452 7.08 -4.47 8.58
N HIS A 453 6.73 -3.27 8.11
CA HIS A 453 6.86 -2.05 8.90
C HIS A 453 5.57 -1.69 9.62
N LEU A 454 5.62 -1.50 10.94
CA LEU A 454 4.50 -0.99 11.74
C LEU A 454 4.75 0.45 12.15
N THR A 455 3.85 1.36 11.75
CA THR A 455 3.73 2.70 12.35
C THR A 455 2.42 2.82 13.12
N ILE A 456 2.44 3.33 14.36
CA ILE A 456 1.22 3.64 15.11
C ILE A 456 0.79 5.08 14.83
N SER A 457 -0.24 5.24 14.00
CA SER A 457 -0.82 6.54 13.65
C SER A 457 -2.25 6.40 13.09
N ASP A 458 -3.08 7.40 13.29
CA ASP A 458 -4.38 7.53 12.61
C ASP A 458 -4.20 8.10 11.20
N THR A 459 -5.04 7.65 10.24
CA THR A 459 -4.93 8.08 8.84
C THR A 459 -5.22 9.56 8.65
N GLY A 460 -5.92 10.20 9.59
CA GLY A 460 -6.15 11.64 9.59
C GLY A 460 -4.91 12.50 9.85
N TRP A 461 -3.77 11.91 10.25
CA TRP A 461 -2.51 12.62 10.47
C TRP A 461 -1.51 12.34 9.37
N GLY A 462 -0.69 13.34 9.01
CA GLY A 462 0.40 13.17 8.03
C GLY A 462 1.37 12.03 8.37
N LYS A 463 1.58 11.74 9.66
CA LYS A 463 2.41 10.63 10.14
C LYS A 463 1.96 9.26 9.60
N SER A 464 0.67 9.07 9.29
CA SER A 464 0.20 7.85 8.62
C SER A 464 0.87 7.67 7.26
N LEU A 465 0.99 8.74 6.47
CA LEU A 465 1.59 8.65 5.14
C LEU A 465 3.12 8.50 5.16
N TRP A 466 3.76 8.98 6.23
CA TRP A 466 5.19 8.79 6.48
C TRP A 466 5.55 7.32 6.78
N GLY A 467 4.64 6.59 7.42
CA GLY A 467 4.92 5.29 8.03
C GLY A 467 4.02 4.15 7.58
N LYS A 468 3.06 4.39 6.69
CA LYS A 468 2.08 3.40 6.26
C LYS A 468 1.79 3.44 4.77
N LEU A 469 2.54 4.18 3.96
CA LEU A 469 2.22 4.30 2.53
C LEU A 469 3.46 4.57 1.67
N TYR A 470 3.90 5.83 1.60
CA TYR A 470 4.72 6.28 0.47
C TYR A 470 6.11 5.66 0.49
N GLY A 471 6.92 5.99 1.50
CA GLY A 471 8.31 5.54 1.57
C GLY A 471 8.43 4.02 1.65
N GLN A 472 7.50 3.37 2.37
CA GLN A 472 7.52 1.92 2.56
C GLN A 472 7.32 1.20 1.22
N TRP A 473 6.33 1.61 0.43
CA TRP A 473 6.08 1.03 -0.88
C TRP A 473 7.11 1.47 -1.94
N LEU A 474 7.74 2.65 -1.81
CA LEU A 474 8.91 3.01 -2.63
C LEU A 474 10.10 2.06 -2.38
N CYS A 475 10.22 1.53 -1.16
CA CYS A 475 11.18 0.47 -0.82
C CYS A 475 10.67 -0.94 -1.19
N GLU A 476 9.49 -1.03 -1.82
CA GLU A 476 8.73 -2.26 -2.08
C GLU A 476 8.40 -3.05 -0.80
N GLY A 477 8.56 -2.48 0.40
CA GLY A 477 8.28 -3.14 1.67
C GLY A 477 6.80 -3.11 2.06
N ALA A 478 6.35 -4.11 2.82
CA ALA A 478 4.97 -4.20 3.29
C ALA A 478 4.73 -3.32 4.53
N VAL A 479 3.47 -2.89 4.72
CA VAL A 479 3.04 -2.18 5.92
C VAL A 479 2.11 -3.04 6.77
N PHE A 480 2.28 -2.99 8.09
CA PHE A 480 1.34 -3.57 9.05
C PHE A 480 0.38 -2.50 9.55
N VAL A 481 -0.91 -2.79 9.51
CA VAL A 481 -1.96 -1.88 9.97
C VAL A 481 -2.84 -2.61 10.96
N TYR A 482 -2.86 -2.10 12.19
CA TYR A 482 -3.82 -2.53 13.20
C TYR A 482 -4.88 -1.44 13.42
N ASP A 483 -6.14 -1.76 13.10
CA ASP A 483 -7.29 -0.84 13.20
C ASP A 483 -8.03 -1.01 14.52
N PHE A 484 -7.40 -0.51 15.58
CA PHE A 484 -7.96 -0.48 16.94
C PHE A 484 -8.73 0.82 17.23
N ASP A 485 -9.69 0.74 18.16
CA ASP A 485 -10.45 1.89 18.68
C ASP A 485 -9.72 2.63 19.80
N LYS A 486 -9.19 1.86 20.76
CA LYS A 486 -8.44 2.36 21.90
C LYS A 486 -7.08 1.69 21.92
N PHE A 487 -6.03 2.48 22.14
CA PHE A 487 -4.69 1.93 22.28
C PHE A 487 -4.59 1.06 23.53
N ASP A 488 -4.08 -0.15 23.37
CA ASP A 488 -3.68 -1.06 24.43
C ASP A 488 -2.33 -1.70 24.08
N ALA A 489 -1.33 -1.50 24.92
CA ALA A 489 0.00 -2.06 24.70
C ALA A 489 -0.01 -3.59 24.75
N ALA A 490 -0.78 -4.20 25.65
CA ALA A 490 -0.83 -5.65 25.83
C ALA A 490 -1.46 -6.37 24.63
N ASP A 491 -2.28 -5.64 23.87
CA ASP A 491 -2.94 -6.13 22.67
C ASP A 491 -2.03 -6.06 21.43
N ILE A 492 -1.19 -5.02 21.33
CA ILE A 492 -0.26 -4.81 20.21
C ILE A 492 1.02 -5.64 20.36
N LEU A 493 1.57 -5.75 21.57
CA LEU A 493 2.87 -6.42 21.79
C LEU A 493 2.95 -7.86 21.26
N PRO A 494 1.91 -8.72 21.41
CA PRO A 494 1.92 -10.08 20.83
C PRO A 494 2.02 -10.09 19.29
N MET A 495 1.61 -9.02 18.62
CA MET A 495 1.58 -8.93 17.16
C MET A 495 2.99 -8.87 16.55
N PHE A 496 3.98 -8.35 17.28
CA PHE A 496 5.36 -8.24 16.78
C PHE A 496 5.92 -9.58 16.35
N LYS A 497 5.85 -10.59 17.24
CA LYS A 497 6.30 -11.94 16.89
C LYS A 497 5.32 -12.65 15.97
N LYS A 498 4.01 -12.57 16.23
CA LYS A 498 2.97 -13.28 15.46
C LYS A 498 3.10 -13.00 13.95
N TYR A 499 3.32 -11.74 13.58
CA TYR A 499 3.39 -11.33 12.17
C TYR A 499 4.80 -11.05 11.67
N ASN A 500 5.82 -11.29 12.51
CA ASN A 500 7.22 -10.98 12.19
C ASN A 500 7.41 -9.52 11.74
N ILE A 501 6.89 -8.57 12.53
CA ILE A 501 7.09 -7.13 12.31
C ILE A 501 8.57 -6.81 12.51
N THR A 502 9.22 -6.25 11.50
CA THR A 502 10.69 -6.09 11.47
C THR A 502 11.16 -4.71 11.89
N THR A 503 10.37 -3.68 11.56
CA THR A 503 10.68 -2.29 11.88
C THR A 503 9.46 -1.59 12.48
N PHE A 504 9.68 -0.73 13.46
CA PHE A 504 8.63 -0.12 14.26
C PHE A 504 8.79 1.39 14.37
N CYS A 505 7.66 2.11 14.31
CA CYS A 505 7.60 3.54 14.60
C CYS A 505 6.38 3.86 15.48
N ALA A 506 6.60 4.57 16.58
CA ALA A 506 5.53 5.06 17.43
C ALA A 506 5.92 6.40 18.07
N PRO A 507 4.95 7.29 18.37
CA PRO A 507 5.26 8.52 19.08
C PRO A 507 5.65 8.22 20.54
N PRO A 508 6.42 9.11 21.20
CA PRO A 508 6.82 8.95 22.60
C PRO A 508 5.67 8.68 23.56
N THR A 509 4.47 9.23 23.32
CA THR A 509 3.26 8.93 24.11
C THR A 509 2.95 7.43 24.15
N MET A 510 3.00 6.74 23.01
CA MET A 510 2.69 5.31 22.97
C MET A 510 3.84 4.49 23.56
N LEU A 511 5.09 4.92 23.37
CA LEU A 511 6.24 4.28 24.01
C LEU A 511 6.19 4.35 25.53
N ARG A 512 5.74 5.48 26.11
CA ARG A 512 5.45 5.59 27.55
C ARG A 512 4.40 4.57 28.01
N MET A 513 3.45 4.20 27.16
CA MET A 513 2.46 3.18 27.50
C MET A 513 3.02 1.76 27.37
N PHE A 514 3.87 1.50 26.37
CA PHE A 514 4.54 0.20 26.23
C PHE A 514 5.46 -0.11 27.43
N ILE A 515 6.26 0.85 27.90
CA ILE A 515 7.18 0.61 29.04
C ILE A 515 6.44 0.45 30.38
N LYS A 516 5.14 0.76 30.45
CA LYS A 516 4.32 0.55 31.66
C LYS A 516 3.84 -0.89 31.82
N VAL A 517 3.90 -1.70 30.76
CA VAL A 517 3.70 -3.14 30.86
C VAL A 517 5.05 -3.84 30.94
N ASP A 518 5.08 -5.03 31.53
CA ASP A 518 6.32 -5.80 31.63
C ASP A 518 6.67 -6.42 30.27
N LEU A 519 7.51 -5.69 29.52
CA LEU A 519 7.96 -6.04 28.17
C LEU A 519 8.69 -7.39 28.11
N ALA A 520 9.25 -7.88 29.24
CA ALA A 520 9.92 -9.18 29.28
C ALA A 520 8.97 -10.37 29.02
N ASN A 521 7.65 -10.16 29.14
CA ASN A 521 6.65 -11.19 28.85
C ASN A 521 6.31 -11.34 27.36
N TYR A 522 6.89 -10.51 26.48
CA TYR A 522 6.57 -10.49 25.05
C TYR A 522 7.83 -10.78 24.23
N ASP A 523 7.67 -11.58 23.18
CA ASP A 523 8.74 -11.81 22.20
C ASP A 523 8.79 -10.64 21.21
N LEU A 524 9.79 -9.78 21.37
CA LEU A 524 10.08 -8.66 20.48
C LEU A 524 11.32 -8.93 19.61
N SER A 525 11.74 -10.18 19.45
CA SER A 525 12.95 -10.53 18.69
C SER A 525 12.85 -10.27 17.18
N SER A 526 11.65 -10.08 16.64
CA SER A 526 11.44 -9.76 15.23
C SER A 526 11.81 -8.32 14.90
N ILE A 527 11.72 -7.38 15.85
CA ILE A 527 12.10 -5.98 15.61
C ILE A 527 13.61 -5.80 15.71
N HIS A 528 14.20 -5.21 14.69
CA HIS A 528 15.62 -4.87 14.67
C HIS A 528 15.87 -3.36 14.48
N HIS A 529 14.82 -2.58 14.22
CA HIS A 529 14.93 -1.13 14.08
C HIS A 529 13.71 -0.39 14.61
N MET A 530 13.94 0.69 15.36
CA MET A 530 12.91 1.46 16.04
C MET A 530 13.10 2.96 15.83
N THR A 531 12.06 3.65 15.37
CA THR A 531 12.06 5.11 15.20
C THR A 531 10.96 5.80 16.00
N THR A 532 11.17 7.07 16.35
CA THR A 532 10.15 7.88 17.04
C THR A 532 10.15 9.31 16.54
N ALA A 533 8.98 9.95 16.52
CA ALA A 533 8.85 11.36 16.16
C ALA A 533 7.51 11.93 16.64
N GLY A 534 7.35 13.24 16.50
CA GLY A 534 6.09 13.98 16.71
C GLY A 534 5.94 14.62 18.09
N GLU A 535 6.71 14.14 19.06
CA GLU A 535 6.95 14.72 20.37
C GLU A 535 8.42 14.49 20.72
N ALA A 536 8.94 15.25 21.67
CA ALA A 536 10.29 15.03 22.17
C ALA A 536 10.34 13.77 23.07
N LEU A 537 11.40 12.99 22.91
CA LEU A 537 11.59 11.71 23.60
C LEU A 537 12.12 11.91 25.02
N ASN A 538 11.39 11.39 26.01
CA ASN A 538 11.89 11.37 27.39
C ASN A 538 13.06 10.36 27.51
N PRO A 539 14.21 10.73 28.10
CA PRO A 539 15.37 9.86 28.28
C PRO A 539 15.08 8.53 28.99
N GLU A 540 14.16 8.53 29.96
CA GLU A 540 13.80 7.31 30.69
C GLU A 540 13.05 6.32 29.81
N VAL A 541 12.21 6.82 28.90
CA VAL A 541 11.52 5.97 27.91
C VAL A 541 12.52 5.28 27.01
N TYR A 542 13.56 6.01 26.56
CA TYR A 542 14.66 5.43 25.80
C TYR A 542 15.36 4.31 26.59
N ARG A 543 15.78 4.60 27.83
CA ARG A 543 16.54 3.63 28.65
C ARG A 543 15.75 2.37 28.95
N GLN A 544 14.46 2.50 29.29
CA GLN A 544 13.62 1.34 29.59
C GLN A 544 13.37 0.49 28.35
N PHE A 545 13.12 1.11 27.20
CA PHE A 545 12.94 0.40 25.94
C PHE A 545 14.22 -0.32 25.48
N GLU A 546 15.38 0.35 25.56
CA GLU A 546 16.68 -0.23 25.24
C GLU A 546 17.01 -1.38 26.19
N LYS A 547 16.72 -1.25 27.49
CA LYS A 547 16.90 -2.34 28.46
C LYS A 547 16.02 -3.55 28.14
N ALA A 548 14.79 -3.32 27.68
CA ALA A 548 13.85 -4.40 27.38
C ALA A 548 14.11 -5.11 26.04
N THR A 549 14.62 -4.39 25.03
CA THR A 549 14.71 -4.89 23.65
C THR A 549 16.14 -4.97 23.10
N GLY A 550 17.10 -4.29 23.73
CA GLY A 550 18.44 -4.04 23.19
C GLY A 550 18.48 -3.00 22.06
N LEU A 551 17.33 -2.44 21.65
CA LEU A 551 17.24 -1.52 20.53
C LEU A 551 17.41 -0.06 20.98
N LYS A 552 18.13 0.69 20.15
CA LYS A 552 18.21 2.14 20.25
C LYS A 552 17.00 2.77 19.57
N ILE A 553 16.43 3.80 20.18
CA ILE A 553 15.33 4.57 19.58
C ILE A 553 15.93 5.68 18.70
N MET A 554 15.62 5.64 17.41
CA MET A 554 16.13 6.57 16.41
C MET A 554 15.15 7.73 16.22
N GLU A 555 15.35 8.83 16.97
CA GLU A 555 14.49 10.02 16.90
C GLU A 555 14.61 10.72 15.54
N GLY A 556 13.51 11.36 15.12
CA GLY A 556 13.44 12.16 13.91
C GLY A 556 12.43 13.29 14.02
N PHE A 557 12.59 14.29 13.17
CA PHE A 557 11.83 15.52 13.17
C PHE A 557 11.41 15.92 11.75
N GLY A 558 10.25 16.55 11.69
CA GLY A 558 9.70 17.28 10.56
C GLY A 558 8.27 17.68 10.88
N GLN A 559 7.60 18.26 9.89
CA GLN A 559 6.30 18.91 10.08
C GLN A 559 5.30 18.39 9.06
N THR A 560 4.06 18.89 9.11
CA THR A 560 3.06 18.48 8.13
C THR A 560 3.42 18.99 6.74
N GLU A 561 4.11 20.12 6.69
CA GLU A 561 4.63 20.83 5.53
C GLU A 561 5.85 20.13 4.91
N THR A 562 6.48 19.18 5.62
CA THR A 562 7.72 18.53 5.18
C THR A 562 7.61 17.01 5.21
N THR A 563 8.67 16.34 4.80
CA THR A 563 8.97 14.96 5.20
C THR A 563 10.01 14.98 6.34
N LEU A 564 10.75 13.89 6.58
CA LEU A 564 11.80 13.87 7.60
C LEU A 564 12.90 14.91 7.25
N THR A 565 13.04 15.97 8.04
CA THR A 565 14.03 17.03 7.81
C THR A 565 15.30 16.80 8.61
N ILE A 566 15.17 16.29 9.83
CA ILE A 566 16.29 15.96 10.73
C ILE A 566 16.02 14.55 11.28
N GLY A 567 17.02 13.70 11.35
CA GLY A 567 16.85 12.36 11.89
C GLY A 567 18.14 11.63 12.19
N ASN A 568 18.00 10.56 12.98
CA ASN A 568 19.04 9.57 13.17
C ASN A 568 18.96 8.52 12.04
N LEU A 569 19.61 8.82 10.90
CA LEU A 569 19.63 7.94 9.74
C LEU A 569 20.54 6.72 9.95
N TYR A 570 20.41 5.72 9.07
CA TYR A 570 21.26 4.54 9.05
C TYR A 570 22.75 4.91 9.13
N GLY A 571 23.45 4.26 10.06
CA GLY A 571 24.87 4.51 10.34
C GLY A 571 25.17 5.71 11.24
N THR A 572 24.17 6.41 11.78
CA THR A 572 24.37 7.36 12.88
C THR A 572 24.17 6.71 14.25
N THR A 573 24.83 7.26 15.27
CA THR A 573 24.61 6.87 16.67
C THR A 573 23.65 7.87 17.30
N PRO A 574 22.48 7.47 17.84
CA PRO A 574 21.58 8.42 18.47
C PRO A 574 22.19 9.00 19.74
N LYS A 575 21.97 10.30 19.98
CA LYS A 575 22.23 10.97 21.25
C LYS A 575 20.88 11.21 21.93
N ILE A 576 20.73 10.74 23.17
CA ILE A 576 19.46 10.87 23.91
C ILE A 576 19.11 12.35 24.07
N GLY A 577 17.90 12.73 23.64
CA GLY A 577 17.42 14.12 23.63
C GLY A 577 17.75 14.92 22.37
N SER A 578 18.49 14.34 21.42
CA SER A 578 18.73 14.95 20.11
C SER A 578 17.84 14.35 19.03
N MET A 579 17.33 15.21 18.15
CA MET A 579 16.58 14.82 16.95
C MET A 579 17.43 14.13 15.89
N GLY A 580 18.76 14.13 16.02
CA GLY A 580 19.69 13.60 15.03
C GLY A 580 20.32 14.69 14.17
N LYS A 581 20.65 14.36 12.91
CA LYS A 581 21.35 15.27 11.97
C LYS A 581 20.43 15.65 10.82
N ALA A 582 20.80 16.71 10.09
CA ALA A 582 20.08 17.11 8.88
C ALA A 582 19.97 15.93 7.88
N ASN A 583 18.78 15.70 7.35
CA ASN A 583 18.56 14.79 6.24
C ASN A 583 19.24 15.38 4.99
N PRO A 584 20.14 14.65 4.29
CA PRO A 584 20.80 15.13 3.06
C PRO A 584 19.88 15.61 1.92
N GLN A 585 18.59 15.28 1.97
CA GLN A 585 17.55 15.80 1.07
C GLN A 585 17.25 17.29 1.29
N TYR A 586 17.51 17.82 2.49
CA TYR A 586 17.17 19.16 2.93
C TYR A 586 18.43 19.93 3.32
N ASP A 587 18.58 21.16 2.82
CA ASP A 587 19.63 22.09 3.24
C ASP A 587 19.16 22.81 4.53
N VAL A 588 19.29 22.11 5.66
CA VAL A 588 18.79 22.56 6.97
C VAL A 588 19.85 23.41 7.69
N ASP A 589 19.43 24.55 8.22
CA ASP A 589 20.28 25.43 9.01
C ASP A 589 19.59 25.94 10.27
N ILE A 590 20.35 26.61 11.15
CA ILE A 590 19.82 27.32 12.31
C ILE A 590 20.16 28.80 12.15
N VAL A 591 19.14 29.67 12.15
CA VAL A 591 19.30 31.11 11.93
C VAL A 591 18.82 31.96 13.09
N ASP A 592 19.38 33.17 13.20
CA ASP A 592 18.91 34.21 14.08
C ASP A 592 17.63 34.89 13.53
N PRO A 593 17.00 35.83 14.28
CA PRO A 593 15.79 36.52 13.82
C PRO A 593 15.96 37.36 12.54
N ASP A 594 17.20 37.67 12.15
CA ASP A 594 17.53 38.43 10.94
C ASP A 594 17.83 37.48 9.75
N GLY A 595 17.70 36.17 9.94
CA GLY A 595 17.93 35.14 8.92
C GLY A 595 19.40 34.75 8.74
N ASN A 596 20.30 35.17 9.63
CA ASN A 596 21.72 34.83 9.53
C ASN A 596 22.03 33.52 10.26
N PRO A 597 22.86 32.62 9.69
CA PRO A 597 23.28 31.40 10.38
C PRO A 597 23.95 31.67 11.73
N VAL A 598 23.58 30.90 12.75
CA VAL A 598 24.19 30.99 14.10
C VAL A 598 25.33 30.00 14.29
N ALA A 599 26.20 30.26 15.27
CA ALA A 599 27.30 29.34 15.59
C ALA A 599 26.79 28.06 16.28
N ASN A 600 27.59 26.98 16.25
CA ASN A 600 27.28 25.79 17.04
C ASN A 600 27.15 26.14 18.53
N GLY A 601 26.15 25.57 19.19
CA GLY A 601 25.79 25.87 20.59
C GLY A 601 24.83 27.06 20.77
N GLU A 602 24.59 27.88 19.75
CA GLU A 602 23.64 28.98 19.81
C GLU A 602 22.23 28.53 19.41
N VAL A 603 21.23 29.09 20.07
CA VAL A 603 19.81 28.79 19.82
C VAL A 603 19.28 29.74 18.76
N GLY A 604 18.76 29.17 17.67
CA GLY A 604 18.06 29.88 16.61
C GLY A 604 16.88 29.06 16.06
N GLU A 605 16.28 29.55 14.99
CA GLU A 605 15.20 28.87 14.27
C GLU A 605 15.76 27.84 13.28
N ILE A 606 15.17 26.65 13.23
CA ILE A 606 15.42 25.67 12.18
C ILE A 606 14.78 26.18 10.89
N VAL A 607 15.59 26.34 9.85
CA VAL A 607 15.12 26.73 8.51
C VAL A 607 15.60 25.75 7.46
N ILE A 608 14.96 25.79 6.30
CA ILE A 608 15.38 25.06 5.10
C ILE A 608 15.72 26.07 4.02
N HIS A 609 16.95 26.04 3.52
CA HIS A 609 17.35 26.85 2.36
C HIS A 609 16.63 26.34 1.10
N THR A 610 16.04 27.28 0.36
CA THR A 610 15.23 27.03 -0.84
C THR A 610 15.62 27.93 -2.02
N ASP A 611 16.57 28.85 -1.81
CA ASP A 611 17.13 29.78 -2.78
C ASP A 611 17.80 29.07 -3.97
N LYS A 612 18.50 27.96 -3.71
CA LYS A 612 19.18 27.16 -4.74
C LYS A 612 18.23 26.15 -5.40
N ASN A 613 17.44 25.47 -4.59
CA ASN A 613 16.51 24.44 -5.04
C ASN A 613 15.44 24.20 -3.98
N VAL A 614 14.19 24.02 -4.42
CA VAL A 614 13.12 23.58 -3.53
C VAL A 614 13.23 22.06 -3.32
N PRO A 615 13.43 21.58 -2.09
CA PRO A 615 13.63 20.16 -1.85
C PRO A 615 12.36 19.35 -2.11
N CYS A 616 12.55 18.12 -2.60
CA CYS A 616 11.45 17.17 -2.73
C CYS A 616 10.84 16.89 -1.34
N GLY A 617 9.51 16.78 -1.27
CA GLY A 617 8.81 16.56 0.00
C GLY A 617 8.46 17.83 0.80
N LEU A 618 8.93 19.02 0.41
CA LEU A 618 8.40 20.28 0.94
C LEU A 618 7.04 20.58 0.28
N TYR A 619 6.08 21.06 1.07
CA TYR A 619 4.77 21.50 0.61
C TYR A 619 4.87 22.59 -0.45
N ARG A 620 3.77 22.81 -1.17
CA ARG A 620 3.66 23.84 -2.21
C ARG A 620 3.35 25.21 -1.62
N GLU A 621 2.34 25.25 -0.75
CA GLU A 621 1.78 26.48 -0.19
C GLU A 621 0.79 26.13 0.94
N TYR A 622 0.40 27.15 1.71
CA TYR A 622 -0.89 27.11 2.41
C TYR A 622 -1.99 27.50 1.43
N TYR A 623 -2.86 26.55 1.10
CA TYR A 623 -3.88 26.71 0.08
C TYR A 623 -4.82 27.88 0.39
N LEU A 624 -4.96 28.80 -0.57
CA LEU A 624 -5.76 30.03 -0.46
C LEU A 624 -5.33 30.98 0.67
N ASP A 625 -4.09 30.84 1.16
CA ASP A 625 -3.52 31.69 2.20
C ASP A 625 -2.09 32.11 1.80
N GLU A 626 -2.02 32.99 0.81
CA GLU A 626 -0.76 33.52 0.27
C GLU A 626 0.04 34.27 1.33
N GLU A 627 -0.65 34.99 2.23
CA GLU A 627 -0.01 35.72 3.33
C GLU A 627 0.70 34.77 4.30
N LYS A 628 0.02 33.71 4.77
CA LYS A 628 0.70 32.70 5.62
C LYS A 628 1.77 31.92 4.89
N THR A 629 1.66 31.78 3.57
CA THR A 629 2.70 31.15 2.76
C THR A 629 3.95 32.02 2.73
N LYS A 630 3.80 33.33 2.47
CA LYS A 630 4.91 34.29 2.49
C LYS A 630 5.49 34.47 3.89
N GLU A 631 4.68 34.41 4.95
CA GLU A 631 5.16 34.47 6.33
C GLU A 631 6.03 33.27 6.70
N ALA A 632 5.70 32.07 6.20
CA ALA A 632 6.50 30.87 6.45
C ALA A 632 7.61 30.64 5.42
N TRP A 633 7.56 31.31 4.27
CA TRP A 633 8.49 31.10 3.17
C TRP A 633 8.83 32.42 2.48
N HIS A 634 9.96 33.00 2.88
CA HIS A 634 10.47 34.27 2.38
C HIS A 634 12.00 34.29 2.39
N ASP A 635 12.60 35.24 1.68
CA ASP A 635 14.06 35.46 1.66
C ASP A 635 14.91 34.22 1.34
N GLY A 636 14.36 33.30 0.54
CA GLY A 636 15.02 32.03 0.18
C GLY A 636 15.00 30.98 1.28
N LEU A 637 14.28 31.19 2.37
CA LEU A 637 14.17 30.28 3.52
C LEU A 637 12.72 29.82 3.72
N TYR A 638 12.55 28.53 3.99
CA TYR A 638 11.34 28.04 4.66
C TYR A 638 11.57 28.02 6.17
N HIS A 639 10.76 28.80 6.88
CA HIS A 639 10.75 28.98 8.33
C HIS A 639 9.84 27.94 8.99
N THR A 640 10.44 27.04 9.78
CA THR A 640 9.68 25.98 10.46
C THR A 640 8.88 26.52 11.65
N GLY A 641 9.33 27.62 12.27
CA GLY A 641 8.84 28.12 13.55
C GLY A 641 9.30 27.29 14.76
N ASP A 642 10.21 26.34 14.58
CA ASP A 642 10.81 25.50 15.62
C ASP A 642 12.24 25.95 15.91
N THR A 643 12.60 26.09 17.19
CA THR A 643 13.95 26.49 17.62
C THR A 643 14.77 25.31 18.11
N ALA A 644 16.06 25.34 17.79
CA ALA A 644 17.04 24.36 18.21
C ALA A 644 18.42 25.00 18.35
N TRP A 645 19.37 24.23 18.88
CA TRP A 645 20.79 24.48 18.72
C TRP A 645 21.47 23.25 18.10
N ARG A 646 22.60 23.46 17.44
CA ARG A 646 23.40 22.41 16.80
C ARG A 646 24.70 22.22 17.56
N ASP A 647 25.04 20.98 17.89
CA ASP A 647 26.33 20.67 18.53
C ASP A 647 27.49 20.55 17.52
N GLU A 648 28.70 20.41 18.03
CA GLU A 648 29.92 20.31 17.21
C GLU A 648 29.96 19.06 16.30
N ASP A 649 29.19 18.03 16.63
CA ASP A 649 29.05 16.80 15.84
C ASP A 649 27.93 16.91 14.78
N GLY A 650 27.22 18.05 14.73
CA GLY A 650 26.11 18.32 13.82
C GLY A 650 24.76 17.77 14.27
N TYR A 651 24.60 17.39 15.54
CA TYR A 651 23.31 16.98 16.10
C TYR A 651 22.46 18.17 16.50
N PHE A 652 21.17 18.10 16.21
CA PHE A 652 20.20 19.13 16.53
C PHE A 652 19.47 18.79 17.82
N TRP A 653 19.33 19.80 18.67
CA TRP A 653 18.72 19.70 19.99
C TRP A 653 17.53 20.65 20.05
N TYR A 654 16.32 20.08 20.06
CA TYR A 654 15.08 20.85 20.08
C TYR A 654 14.98 21.66 21.36
N VAL A 655 14.52 22.91 21.25
CA VAL A 655 14.27 23.80 22.40
C VAL A 655 12.78 24.00 22.58
N SER A 656 12.12 24.65 21.61
CA SER A 656 10.67 24.86 21.60
C SER A 656 10.20 25.48 20.28
N ARG A 657 8.88 25.61 20.11
CA ARG A 657 8.30 26.59 19.17
C ARG A 657 8.79 27.99 19.53
N ILE A 658 9.01 28.84 18.54
CA ILE A 658 9.36 30.26 18.74
C ILE A 658 8.33 30.93 19.67
N ASP A 659 7.06 30.62 19.44
CA ASP A 659 5.89 31.12 20.15
C ASP A 659 5.87 30.69 21.64
N ASP A 660 6.45 29.53 21.95
CA ASP A 660 6.40 28.90 23.28
C ASP A 660 7.69 29.12 24.12
N VAL A 661 8.73 29.77 23.56
CA VAL A 661 9.98 30.05 24.30
C VAL A 661 9.65 30.95 25.50
N ILE A 662 9.92 30.46 26.72
CA ILE A 662 9.77 31.28 27.93
C ILE A 662 10.96 32.23 28.04
N LYS A 663 10.71 33.54 28.07
CA LYS A 663 11.73 34.58 28.24
C LYS A 663 11.72 35.09 29.67
N SER A 664 12.58 34.53 30.53
CA SER A 664 12.67 34.91 31.94
C SER A 664 13.99 35.61 32.24
N SER A 665 13.96 36.89 32.60
CA SER A 665 15.16 37.68 32.96
C SER A 665 16.27 37.65 31.88
N GLY A 666 15.87 37.62 30.60
CA GLY A 666 16.80 37.53 29.45
C GLY A 666 17.21 36.11 29.06
N TYR A 667 16.90 35.08 29.87
CA TYR A 667 17.13 33.68 29.50
C TYR A 667 16.01 33.16 28.61
N ARG A 668 16.38 32.45 27.54
CA ARG A 668 15.47 31.67 26.70
C ARG A 668 15.38 30.26 27.27
N ILE A 669 14.20 29.87 27.68
CA ILE A 669 13.97 28.62 28.41
C ILE A 669 12.95 27.79 27.62
N GLY A 670 13.38 26.62 27.15
CA GLY A 670 12.50 25.65 26.52
C GLY A 670 11.66 24.94 27.59
N PRO A 671 10.32 24.93 27.50
CA PRO A 671 9.46 24.26 28.49
C PRO A 671 9.76 22.75 28.60
N PHE A 672 10.11 22.10 27.48
CA PHE A 672 10.31 20.65 27.42
C PHE A 672 11.47 20.14 28.29
N GLU A 673 12.55 20.90 28.41
CA GLU A 673 13.70 20.52 29.24
C GLU A 673 13.28 20.39 30.72
N ILE A 674 12.43 21.30 31.18
CA ILE A 674 11.93 21.32 32.55
C ILE A 674 10.87 20.24 32.75
N GLU A 675 9.98 20.06 31.77
CA GLU A 675 9.01 18.95 31.75
C GLU A 675 9.74 17.61 31.90
N SER A 676 10.82 17.40 31.15
CA SER A 676 11.60 16.15 31.16
C SER A 676 12.18 15.83 32.54
N VAL A 677 12.80 16.81 33.21
CA VAL A 677 13.35 16.63 34.55
C VAL A 677 12.25 16.41 35.59
N ILE A 678 11.13 17.12 35.50
CA ILE A 678 10.00 16.90 36.41
C ILE A 678 9.39 15.51 36.21
N MET A 679 9.35 15.00 34.98
CA MET A 679 8.84 13.67 34.65
C MET A 679 9.72 12.51 35.16
N GLU A 680 10.95 12.77 35.63
CA GLU A 680 11.79 11.77 36.31
C GLU A 680 11.28 11.43 37.71
N LEU A 681 10.46 12.30 38.30
CA LEU A 681 9.89 12.10 39.62
C LEU A 681 8.77 11.05 39.57
N PRO A 682 8.83 9.98 40.39
CA PRO A 682 7.94 8.81 40.25
C PRO A 682 6.46 9.10 40.54
N TYR A 683 6.17 10.21 41.21
CA TYR A 683 4.83 10.64 41.55
C TYR A 683 4.21 11.62 40.54
N VAL A 684 4.96 12.03 39.50
CA VAL A 684 4.45 12.88 38.43
C VAL A 684 3.87 12.02 37.32
N LEU A 685 2.59 12.22 37.00
CA LEU A 685 1.91 11.55 35.90
C LEU A 685 2.09 12.30 34.58
N GLU A 686 1.89 13.63 34.59
CA GLU A 686 2.07 14.52 33.44
C GLU A 686 2.57 15.88 33.89
N CYS A 687 3.33 16.56 33.03
CA CYS A 687 3.78 17.92 33.27
C CYS A 687 3.64 18.75 31.98
N GLY A 688 3.07 19.94 32.11
CA GLY A 688 3.08 20.97 31.08
C GLY A 688 3.69 22.26 31.63
N VAL A 689 4.74 22.75 30.99
CA VAL A 689 5.43 23.98 31.39
C VAL A 689 5.04 25.12 30.45
N SER A 690 4.69 26.27 31.02
CA SER A 690 4.31 27.49 30.29
C SER A 690 4.92 28.74 30.92
N ALA A 691 4.89 29.84 30.17
CA ALA A 691 5.24 31.15 30.68
C ALA A 691 4.11 31.71 31.54
N GLU A 692 4.43 32.26 32.72
CA GLU A 692 3.53 33.09 33.51
C GLU A 692 4.09 34.52 33.55
N PRO A 693 3.27 35.56 33.32
CA PRO A 693 3.72 36.96 33.46
C PRO A 693 4.30 37.25 34.85
N ASP A 694 5.39 38.01 34.90
CA ASP A 694 6.04 38.46 36.14
C ASP A 694 6.56 39.89 35.96
N ASP A 695 6.17 40.78 36.87
CA ASP A 695 6.43 42.23 36.75
C ASP A 695 7.93 42.59 36.72
N ILE A 696 8.81 41.71 37.21
CA ILE A 696 10.26 41.96 37.31
C ILE A 696 11.01 41.21 36.21
N ARG A 697 10.60 39.98 35.92
CA ARG A 697 11.34 39.05 35.05
C ARG A 697 10.78 38.97 33.64
N GLY A 698 9.71 39.72 33.35
CA GLY A 698 8.90 39.62 32.15
C GLY A 698 8.00 38.39 32.22
N GLN A 699 8.62 37.21 32.23
CA GLN A 699 7.94 35.92 32.45
C GLN A 699 8.71 35.09 33.49
N ILE A 700 8.01 34.16 34.13
CA ILE A 700 8.59 33.09 34.93
C ILE A 700 8.12 31.74 34.42
N VAL A 701 8.89 30.70 34.75
CA VAL A 701 8.52 29.31 34.46
C VAL A 701 7.41 28.87 35.41
N LYS A 702 6.27 28.43 34.84
CA LYS A 702 5.19 27.75 35.56
C LYS A 702 5.11 26.28 35.12
N ALA A 703 5.09 25.36 36.06
CA ALA A 703 4.80 23.94 35.81
C ALA A 703 3.38 23.59 36.27
N SER A 704 2.56 23.10 35.36
CA SER A 704 1.26 22.48 35.65
C SER A 704 1.45 20.96 35.70
N ILE A 705 1.16 20.34 36.83
CA ILE A 705 1.52 18.95 37.12
C ILE A 705 0.27 18.15 37.45
N VAL A 706 0.11 17.00 36.80
CA VAL A 706 -0.83 15.96 37.20
C VAL A 706 -0.04 14.90 37.96
N LEU A 707 -0.51 14.55 39.16
CA LEU A 707 0.13 13.55 40.01
C LEU A 707 -0.45 12.16 39.74
N VAL A 708 0.31 11.11 40.09
CA VAL A 708 -0.21 9.74 40.09
C VAL A 708 -1.34 9.59 41.12
N LYS A 709 -2.27 8.67 40.85
CA LYS A 709 -3.42 8.43 41.74
C LYS A 709 -2.94 8.03 43.14
N GLY A 710 -3.45 8.73 44.16
CA GLY A 710 -3.11 8.51 45.56
C GLY A 710 -1.99 9.40 46.10
N THR A 711 -1.39 10.27 45.27
CA THR A 711 -0.49 11.33 45.73
C THR A 711 -1.24 12.66 45.81
N GLU A 712 -1.15 13.33 46.97
CA GLU A 712 -1.71 14.68 47.16
C GLU A 712 -0.65 15.75 46.90
N GLY A 713 -1.06 16.81 46.20
CA GLY A 713 -0.19 17.95 45.93
C GLY A 713 -0.07 18.88 47.14
N THR A 714 1.09 18.90 47.80
CA THR A 714 1.37 19.74 48.97
C THR A 714 2.40 20.85 48.68
N GLU A 715 2.52 21.84 49.56
CA GLU A 715 3.55 22.89 49.42
C GLU A 715 4.96 22.33 49.61
N GLU A 716 5.11 21.28 50.43
CA GLU A 716 6.36 20.54 50.59
C GLU A 716 6.75 19.87 49.27
N LEU A 717 5.79 19.23 48.59
CA LEU A 717 6.00 18.57 47.30
C LEU A 717 6.37 19.58 46.21
N LYS A 718 5.76 20.78 46.21
CA LYS A 718 6.19 21.87 45.31
C LYS A 718 7.65 22.23 45.52
N LYS A 719 8.08 22.40 46.77
CA LYS A 719 9.48 22.72 47.10
C LYS A 719 10.42 21.59 46.70
N GLU A 720 10.01 20.34 46.90
CA GLU A 720 10.76 19.15 46.47
C GLU A 720 10.98 19.18 44.95
N ILE A 721 9.92 19.32 44.15
CA ILE A 721 10.00 19.41 42.69
C ILE A 721 10.90 20.59 42.27
N GLN A 722 10.72 21.76 42.89
CA GLN A 722 11.56 22.94 42.60
C GLN A 722 13.05 22.69 42.87
N ASN A 723 13.37 22.03 43.98
CA ASN A 723 14.75 21.73 44.35
C ASN A 723 15.34 20.66 43.44
N TYR A 724 14.56 19.62 43.12
CA TYR A 724 14.94 18.59 42.16
C TYR A 724 15.34 19.21 40.82
N VAL A 725 14.51 20.11 40.27
CA VAL A 725 14.83 20.79 39.01
C VAL A 725 16.09 21.67 39.13
N LYS A 726 16.32 22.35 40.26
CA LYS A 726 17.55 23.16 40.45
C LYS A 726 18.82 22.31 40.52
N GLU A 727 18.72 21.09 41.03
CA GLU A 727 19.85 20.16 41.14
C GLU A 727 20.17 19.46 39.82
N HIS A 728 19.16 19.28 38.96
CA HIS A 728 19.26 18.50 37.71
C HIS A 728 19.22 19.37 36.44
N THR A 729 19.05 20.69 36.57
CA THR A 729 19.13 21.65 35.46
C THR A 729 19.90 22.90 35.88
N ALA A 730 20.19 23.80 34.92
CA ALA A 730 20.71 25.11 35.27
C ALA A 730 19.71 25.86 36.18
N PRO A 731 20.11 26.37 37.36
CA PRO A 731 19.19 26.88 38.39
C PRO A 731 18.25 28.02 37.97
N TYR A 732 18.48 28.68 36.84
CA TYR A 732 17.56 29.69 36.32
C TYR A 732 16.31 29.10 35.63
N LYS A 733 16.32 27.80 35.30
CA LYS A 733 15.23 27.10 34.59
C LYS A 733 14.13 26.56 35.52
N TYR A 734 14.36 26.51 36.83
CA TYR A 734 13.40 25.89 37.75
C TYR A 734 12.01 26.56 37.72
N PRO A 735 10.93 25.78 37.88
CA PRO A 735 9.57 26.33 37.91
C PRO A 735 9.36 27.18 39.17
N ARG A 736 9.29 28.50 39.00
CA ARG A 736 9.00 29.44 40.10
C ARG A 736 7.57 29.27 40.61
N LYS A 737 6.66 28.79 39.76
CA LYS A 737 5.27 28.48 40.09
C LYS A 737 4.96 27.01 39.76
N ILE A 738 4.37 26.29 40.71
CA ILE A 738 3.86 24.94 40.49
C ILE A 738 2.37 24.92 40.79
N VAL A 739 1.59 24.37 39.86
CA VAL A 739 0.14 24.20 39.98
C VAL A 739 -0.18 22.73 39.77
N PHE A 740 -0.82 22.10 40.76
CA PHE A 740 -1.35 20.76 40.59
C PHE A 740 -2.71 20.81 39.89
N ARG A 741 -2.92 19.92 38.93
CA ARG A 741 -4.14 19.81 38.10
C ARG A 741 -4.63 18.37 38.12
N ASP A 742 -5.93 18.18 37.93
CA ASP A 742 -6.51 16.86 37.69
C ASP A 742 -6.17 16.33 36.28
N GLU A 743 -6.13 17.24 35.29
CA GLU A 743 -5.74 16.96 33.91
C GLU A 743 -5.11 18.18 33.22
N LEU A 744 -4.37 17.96 32.13
CA LEU A 744 -3.82 19.03 31.29
C LEU A 744 -4.66 19.24 30.02
N PRO A 745 -4.87 20.48 29.56
CA PRO A 745 -5.55 20.77 28.30
C PRO A 745 -4.74 20.19 27.14
N LYS A 746 -5.39 19.40 26.28
CA LYS A 746 -4.76 18.73 25.15
C LYS A 746 -5.60 18.90 23.89
N THR A 747 -4.91 18.98 22.77
CA THR A 747 -5.52 18.86 21.44
C THR A 747 -6.12 17.46 21.26
N ILE A 748 -6.92 17.31 20.21
CA ILE A 748 -7.45 16.02 19.75
C ILE A 748 -6.34 14.96 19.57
N SER A 749 -5.12 15.38 19.20
CA SER A 749 -3.95 14.49 19.05
C SER A 749 -3.26 14.10 20.36
N GLY A 750 -3.72 14.60 21.51
CA GLY A 750 -3.09 14.38 22.82
C GLY A 750 -1.94 15.34 23.15
N LYS A 751 -1.55 16.25 22.24
CA LYS A 751 -0.55 17.30 22.50
C LYS A 751 -1.07 18.36 23.48
N ILE A 752 -0.28 18.70 24.50
CA ILE A 752 -0.60 19.73 25.50
C ILE A 752 -0.76 21.11 24.81
N GLN A 753 -1.85 21.83 25.15
CA GLN A 753 -2.12 23.20 24.69
C GLN A 753 -1.57 24.21 25.68
N ARG A 754 -0.29 24.59 25.52
CA ARG A 754 0.44 25.44 26.48
C ARG A 754 -0.17 26.84 26.69
N ASN A 755 -0.80 27.40 25.67
CA ASN A 755 -1.52 28.67 25.77
C ASN A 755 -2.75 28.63 26.71
N LEU A 756 -3.24 27.43 27.06
CA LEU A 756 -4.34 27.22 28.01
C LEU A 756 -3.87 26.86 29.42
N LEU A 757 -2.55 26.75 29.65
CA LEU A 757 -1.94 26.45 30.95
C LEU A 757 -1.70 27.71 31.77
#